data_AF-B4XES9-F1
#
_entry.id   AF-B4XES9-F1
#
_cell.length_a   1.000
_cell.length_b   1.000
_cell.length_c   1.000
_cell.angle_alpha   90.00
_cell.angle_beta   90.00
_cell.angle_gamma   90.00
#
_symmetry.space_group_name_H-M   'P 1'
#
loop_
_entity.id
_entity.type
_entity.pdbx_description
1 polymer ?
#
loop_
_entity_poly.entity_id
_entity_poly.type
_entity_poly.pdbx_seq_one_letter_code
_entity_poly.pdbx_strand_id
1 'polypeptide(L)'
;MPDIIVKNQTELNAAIAAAKGGETIKLAAGVYTDLTVMTKTFTSMVTIESLDSSNPVNIQKLVIGNSSNVTVKNMVAATDYKPADDWNRLNTIQGSANIVLDGVRFSGGTGDPSLSKGAGLFVRNSTSVTMQNSSIDHFGLGLEAYNVDGMVVQNSSFHDNRRDHTNFTEMNNLVIDGNSFTNLFPVGTEHPDAIQFFTAGKVKGNTNITISNNVIMQGAGSGAQGIFMNDEAGNLPYVNVNIKNNLIYLNGYYHGINVVNGVNVNIESNSVISQVDGTSFWIRLDKTNGATIKNNVADLITVTSSSSNIVQTGNRTLTSDSATIRKIYGLNDGATARLSDLIVPGVGYQPPVSSAAAAQVTTELSTAKAANPSLLLDLSFSNSGVVDLSHWNTGQTTKAVDVSAVVGSAFHVSTGTGVELNRSYSRQIYALSAFTLSFDLKRDSATATAGQILGIFQSWSVSLQANGELSFTMRNAAGVSQTMVTSGAKLLDAATHKIALTYDSTRKTAILYVDGMQRGTATMTGTTRPAESWGLYVGSPFSTAFSGTVGDIEIRDGAISAAQVQALVTASSASAAATVKDSLVTGAAAQAAALLAGAGAASTATPLATVATVGSTLSIGTAASSQIALVSKIGVDMMTAGAMGAIRSAATLSATADQYNLYRA
;
A
#
# COMPACT_ATOMS: atom_id res chain seq x y z
N MET A 1 -15.12 -10.73 -46.32
CA MET A 1 -14.52 -11.79 -47.15
C MET A 1 -14.55 -13.10 -46.37
N PRO A 2 -14.52 -14.28 -47.00
CA PRO A 2 -14.47 -15.54 -46.25
C PRO A 2 -13.15 -15.66 -45.48
N ASP A 3 -13.17 -16.37 -44.35
CA ASP A 3 -11.99 -16.68 -43.56
C ASP A 3 -10.99 -17.52 -44.37
N ILE A 4 -9.70 -17.21 -44.25
CA ILE A 4 -8.60 -17.98 -44.83
C ILE A 4 -7.98 -18.81 -43.71
N ILE A 5 -8.26 -20.11 -43.69
CA ILE A 5 -7.67 -21.01 -42.71
C ILE A 5 -6.31 -21.48 -43.20
N VAL A 6 -5.27 -21.28 -42.38
CA VAL A 6 -3.90 -21.73 -42.64
C VAL A 6 -3.47 -22.73 -41.57
N LYS A 7 -2.72 -23.77 -41.95
CA LYS A 7 -2.38 -24.90 -41.07
C LYS A 7 -0.89 -25.05 -40.77
N ASN A 8 -0.05 -24.24 -41.42
CA ASN A 8 1.40 -24.27 -41.29
C ASN A 8 2.03 -22.94 -41.76
N GLN A 9 3.33 -22.78 -41.56
CA GLN A 9 4.08 -21.59 -41.94
C GLN A 9 3.99 -21.24 -43.43
N THR A 10 4.04 -22.24 -44.32
CA THR A 10 3.99 -22.01 -45.77
C THR A 10 2.65 -21.42 -46.19
N GLU A 11 1.55 -21.95 -45.66
CA GLU A 11 0.20 -21.44 -45.91
C GLU A 11 0.00 -20.04 -45.33
N LEU A 12 0.52 -19.77 -44.13
CA LEU A 12 0.51 -18.42 -43.53
C LEU A 12 1.22 -17.40 -44.41
N ASN A 13 2.45 -17.72 -44.84
CA ASN A 13 3.23 -16.84 -45.71
C ASN A 13 2.52 -16.57 -47.04
N ALA A 14 1.91 -17.60 -47.64
CA ALA A 14 1.14 -17.47 -48.87
C ALA A 14 -0.12 -16.61 -48.68
N ALA A 15 -0.84 -16.78 -47.56
CA ALA A 15 -2.03 -16.01 -47.24
C ALA A 15 -1.71 -14.52 -47.04
N ILE A 16 -0.66 -14.19 -46.27
CA ILE A 16 -0.19 -12.81 -46.09
C ILE A 16 0.27 -12.20 -47.42
N ALA A 17 0.96 -12.98 -48.26
CA ALA A 17 1.40 -12.52 -49.57
C ALA A 17 0.23 -12.20 -50.50
N ALA A 18 -0.85 -12.99 -50.45
CA ALA A 18 -2.03 -12.85 -51.31
C ALA A 18 -3.06 -11.82 -50.82
N ALA A 19 -3.08 -11.53 -49.51
CA ALA A 19 -4.02 -10.59 -48.90
C ALA A 19 -3.95 -9.19 -49.54
N LYS A 20 -5.11 -8.54 -49.66
CA LYS A 20 -5.25 -7.21 -50.26
C LYS A 20 -5.86 -6.20 -49.31
N GLY A 21 -6.67 -6.64 -48.34
CA GLY A 21 -7.36 -5.83 -47.35
C GLY A 21 -8.75 -6.37 -47.02
N GLY A 22 -9.05 -6.55 -45.74
CA GLY A 22 -10.35 -7.00 -45.23
C GLY A 22 -10.47 -8.52 -45.04
N GLU A 23 -9.42 -9.28 -45.37
CA GLU A 23 -9.34 -10.70 -45.08
C GLU A 23 -9.14 -10.98 -43.58
N THR A 24 -9.62 -12.13 -43.14
CA THR A 24 -9.29 -12.71 -41.83
C THR A 24 -8.53 -14.01 -42.06
N ILE A 25 -7.27 -14.08 -41.62
CA ILE A 25 -6.40 -15.24 -41.72
C ILE A 25 -6.40 -15.93 -40.36
N LYS A 26 -6.93 -17.15 -40.31
CA LYS A 26 -7.07 -17.95 -39.09
C LYS A 26 -6.06 -19.08 -39.05
N LEU A 27 -5.18 -19.07 -38.05
CA LEU A 27 -4.14 -20.06 -37.87
C LEU A 27 -4.69 -21.24 -37.06
N ALA A 28 -4.72 -22.43 -37.67
CA ALA A 28 -4.98 -23.65 -36.94
C ALA A 28 -3.81 -23.98 -35.99
N ALA A 29 -4.03 -24.88 -35.04
CA ALA A 29 -2.95 -25.38 -34.19
C ALA A 29 -1.81 -25.95 -35.05
N GLY A 30 -0.57 -25.55 -34.77
CA GLY A 30 0.59 -25.91 -35.58
C GLY A 30 1.86 -25.19 -35.15
N VAL A 31 2.94 -25.45 -35.89
CA VAL A 31 4.25 -24.81 -35.68
C VAL A 31 4.40 -23.63 -36.63
N TYR A 32 4.53 -22.44 -36.06
CA TYR A 32 4.78 -21.19 -36.79
C TYR A 32 6.05 -20.54 -36.21
N THR A 33 7.07 -20.44 -37.05
CA THR A 33 8.37 -19.85 -36.65
C THR A 33 8.29 -18.34 -36.56
N ASP A 34 7.43 -17.71 -37.34
CA ASP A 34 7.22 -16.27 -37.28
C ASP A 34 5.88 -15.86 -37.89
N LEU A 35 5.42 -14.68 -37.47
CA LEU A 35 4.44 -13.88 -38.18
C LEU A 35 5.15 -12.67 -38.78
N THR A 36 5.39 -12.68 -40.08
CA THR A 36 6.09 -11.61 -40.78
C THR A 36 5.19 -10.92 -41.81
N VAL A 37 4.95 -9.62 -41.64
CA VAL A 37 4.26 -8.75 -42.60
C VAL A 37 5.21 -7.62 -42.99
N MET A 38 5.73 -7.67 -44.22
CA MET A 38 6.74 -6.72 -44.71
C MET A 38 6.28 -6.06 -46.00
N THR A 39 6.41 -4.74 -46.08
CA THR A 39 6.13 -3.95 -47.29
C THR A 39 4.71 -4.14 -47.83
N LYS A 40 3.72 -4.24 -46.92
CA LYS A 40 2.31 -4.47 -47.26
C LYS A 40 1.44 -3.28 -46.85
N THR A 41 0.85 -2.61 -47.84
CA THR A 41 -0.18 -1.59 -47.62
C THR A 41 -1.53 -2.17 -48.02
N PHE A 42 -2.25 -2.75 -47.06
CA PHE A 42 -3.57 -3.32 -47.34
C PHE A 42 -4.62 -2.21 -47.51
N THR A 43 -5.63 -2.42 -48.35
CA THR A 43 -6.68 -1.41 -48.61
C THR A 43 -7.66 -1.25 -47.45
N SER A 44 -7.75 -2.25 -46.57
CA SER A 44 -8.47 -2.23 -45.30
C SER A 44 -7.84 -3.24 -44.35
N MET A 45 -8.28 -3.28 -43.08
CA MET A 45 -7.67 -4.12 -42.05
C MET A 45 -7.63 -5.60 -42.45
N VAL A 46 -6.44 -6.19 -42.49
CA VAL A 46 -6.25 -7.65 -42.51
C VAL A 46 -6.10 -8.12 -41.08
N THR A 47 -6.97 -9.04 -40.65
CA THR A 47 -6.90 -9.63 -39.32
C THR A 47 -6.20 -10.98 -39.38
N ILE A 48 -5.22 -11.19 -38.51
CA ILE A 48 -4.52 -12.47 -38.36
C ILE A 48 -4.75 -12.93 -36.93
N GLU A 49 -5.38 -14.09 -36.78
CA GLU A 49 -5.78 -14.59 -35.46
C GLU A 49 -5.67 -16.12 -35.34
N SER A 50 -5.66 -16.60 -34.11
CA SER A 50 -5.79 -18.04 -33.84
C SER A 50 -7.19 -18.52 -34.24
N LEU A 51 -7.28 -19.69 -34.87
CA LEU A 51 -8.55 -20.33 -35.21
C LEU A 51 -9.38 -20.67 -33.96
N ASP A 52 -8.71 -21.07 -32.88
CA ASP A 52 -9.29 -21.31 -31.57
C ASP A 52 -8.75 -20.28 -30.56
N SER A 53 -9.61 -19.35 -30.11
CA SER A 53 -9.22 -18.31 -29.16
C SER A 53 -9.02 -18.81 -27.74
N SER A 54 -9.52 -20.01 -27.40
CA SER A 54 -9.27 -20.65 -26.10
C SER A 54 -7.92 -21.36 -26.04
N ASN A 55 -7.34 -21.66 -27.21
CA ASN A 55 -6.00 -22.24 -27.36
C ASN A 55 -5.18 -21.43 -28.38
N PRO A 56 -4.71 -20.22 -28.02
CA PRO A 56 -3.96 -19.37 -28.93
C PRO A 56 -2.73 -20.06 -29.52
N VAL A 57 -2.51 -19.87 -30.81
CA VAL A 57 -1.32 -20.34 -31.53
C VAL A 57 -0.10 -19.56 -31.04
N ASN A 58 1.01 -20.28 -30.82
CA ASN A 58 2.31 -19.67 -30.57
C ASN A 58 3.05 -19.39 -31.89
N ILE A 59 3.44 -18.13 -32.09
CA ILE A 59 4.42 -17.68 -33.07
C ILE A 59 5.72 -17.36 -32.34
N GLN A 60 6.86 -17.87 -32.78
CA GLN A 60 8.11 -17.61 -32.04
C GLN A 60 8.55 -16.13 -32.13
N LYS A 61 8.09 -15.41 -33.15
CA LYS A 61 8.47 -14.03 -33.44
C LYS A 61 7.38 -13.27 -34.20
N LEU A 62 7.17 -11.99 -33.87
CA LEU A 62 6.33 -11.06 -34.63
C LEU A 62 7.16 -9.96 -35.30
N VAL A 63 6.99 -9.78 -36.62
CA VAL A 63 7.62 -8.70 -37.39
C VAL A 63 6.60 -8.03 -38.31
N ILE A 64 6.35 -6.74 -38.09
CA ILE A 64 5.55 -5.89 -38.99
C ILE A 64 6.41 -4.70 -39.42
N GLY A 65 6.83 -4.68 -40.69
CA GLY A 65 7.73 -3.66 -41.20
C GLY A 65 7.20 -2.98 -42.45
N ASN A 66 7.26 -1.66 -42.49
CA ASN A 66 6.84 -0.85 -43.65
C ASN A 66 5.45 -1.25 -44.17
N SER A 67 4.51 -1.49 -43.25
CA SER A 67 3.20 -2.06 -43.58
C SER A 67 2.08 -1.28 -42.91
N SER A 68 0.85 -1.46 -43.39
CA SER A 68 -0.31 -0.83 -42.78
C SER A 68 -1.58 -1.66 -42.85
N ASN A 69 -2.50 -1.32 -41.94
CA ASN A 69 -3.81 -1.96 -41.80
C ASN A 69 -3.70 -3.45 -41.43
N VAL A 70 -3.03 -3.74 -40.31
CA VAL A 70 -2.85 -5.11 -39.80
C VAL A 70 -3.38 -5.21 -38.37
N THR A 71 -4.20 -6.22 -38.13
CA THR A 71 -4.59 -6.64 -36.78
C THR A 71 -3.98 -8.01 -36.50
N VAL A 72 -3.27 -8.17 -35.38
CA VAL A 72 -2.89 -9.46 -34.81
C VAL A 72 -3.71 -9.68 -33.56
N LYS A 73 -4.42 -10.81 -33.48
CA LYS A 73 -5.41 -11.04 -32.44
C LYS A 73 -5.34 -12.42 -31.82
N ASN A 74 -5.51 -12.51 -30.50
CA ASN A 74 -5.59 -13.76 -29.73
C ASN A 74 -4.42 -14.70 -30.07
N MET A 75 -3.19 -14.23 -29.87
CA MET A 75 -1.97 -14.96 -30.24
C MET A 75 -0.98 -14.98 -29.08
N VAL A 76 -0.10 -15.97 -29.06
CA VAL A 76 1.08 -15.98 -28.20
C VAL A 76 2.31 -15.76 -29.08
N ALA A 77 3.16 -14.81 -28.68
CA ALA A 77 4.47 -14.54 -29.25
C ALA A 77 5.55 -14.89 -28.22
N ALA A 78 5.82 -16.19 -28.05
CA ALA A 78 6.69 -16.70 -26.99
C ALA A 78 7.87 -17.53 -27.51
N THR A 79 9.06 -17.19 -27.02
CA THR A 79 10.33 -17.89 -27.26
C THR A 79 11.17 -17.79 -26.00
N ASP A 80 11.90 -18.85 -25.63
CA ASP A 80 12.96 -18.79 -24.61
C ASP A 80 14.11 -17.91 -25.13
N TYR A 81 14.00 -16.61 -24.89
CA TYR A 81 14.78 -15.58 -25.55
C TYR A 81 16.01 -15.20 -24.73
N LYS A 82 17.16 -15.70 -25.16
CA LYS A 82 18.45 -15.53 -24.49
C LYS A 82 19.46 -14.80 -25.39
N PRO A 83 19.22 -13.53 -25.74
CA PRO A 83 20.17 -12.76 -26.54
C PRO A 83 21.47 -12.49 -25.76
N ALA A 84 22.52 -12.10 -26.49
CA ALA A 84 23.80 -11.76 -25.88
C ALA A 84 23.68 -10.55 -24.93
N ASP A 85 22.89 -9.55 -25.32
CA ASP A 85 22.75 -8.26 -24.63
C ASP A 85 21.31 -7.71 -24.69
N ASP A 86 21.07 -6.63 -23.95
CA ASP A 86 19.76 -5.98 -23.77
C ASP A 86 19.23 -5.20 -24.98
N TRP A 87 20.05 -4.93 -26.00
CA TRP A 87 19.66 -4.14 -27.16
C TRP A 87 19.02 -4.97 -28.27
N ASN A 88 19.01 -6.29 -28.11
CA ASN A 88 18.39 -7.20 -29.05
C ASN A 88 16.86 -7.14 -28.93
N ARG A 89 16.17 -7.18 -30.06
CA ARG A 89 14.72 -6.98 -30.17
C ARG A 89 14.09 -8.21 -30.82
N LEU A 90 13.19 -8.87 -30.09
CA LEU A 90 12.53 -10.07 -30.59
C LEU A 90 11.36 -9.71 -31.51
N ASN A 91 10.39 -8.94 -30.99
CA ASN A 91 9.19 -8.55 -31.73
C ASN A 91 9.26 -7.10 -32.16
N THR A 92 8.93 -6.80 -33.42
CA THR A 92 9.16 -5.47 -33.98
C THR A 92 8.00 -4.97 -34.83
N ILE A 93 7.58 -3.73 -34.59
CA ILE A 93 6.74 -2.93 -35.48
C ILE A 93 7.56 -1.72 -35.93
N GLN A 94 7.86 -1.60 -37.22
CA GLN A 94 8.73 -0.53 -37.71
C GLN A 94 8.20 0.09 -39.00
N GLY A 95 8.26 1.43 -39.11
CA GLY A 95 7.87 2.12 -40.35
C GLY A 95 6.42 1.90 -40.74
N SER A 96 5.55 1.57 -39.78
CA SER A 96 4.21 1.00 -40.06
C SER A 96 3.09 1.91 -39.58
N ALA A 97 1.89 1.71 -40.12
CA ALA A 97 0.74 2.57 -39.82
C ALA A 97 -0.55 1.75 -39.58
N ASN A 98 -1.38 2.17 -38.63
CA ASN A 98 -2.65 1.52 -38.32
C ASN A 98 -2.49 0.02 -38.03
N ILE A 99 -1.78 -0.28 -36.93
CA ILE A 99 -1.49 -1.64 -36.47
C ILE A 99 -2.23 -1.88 -35.15
N VAL A 100 -2.90 -3.02 -35.01
CA VAL A 100 -3.61 -3.41 -33.78
C VAL A 100 -3.08 -4.75 -33.28
N LEU A 101 -2.68 -4.79 -32.02
CA LEU A 101 -2.36 -6.00 -31.27
C LEU A 101 -3.44 -6.17 -30.20
N ASP A 102 -4.30 -7.18 -30.32
CA ASP A 102 -5.45 -7.41 -29.42
C ASP A 102 -5.40 -8.80 -28.81
N GLY A 103 -5.15 -8.91 -27.51
CA GLY A 103 -5.00 -10.23 -26.89
C GLY A 103 -3.72 -10.95 -27.31
N VAL A 104 -2.61 -10.21 -27.48
CA VAL A 104 -1.30 -10.80 -27.82
C VAL A 104 -0.45 -10.92 -26.55
N ARG A 105 0.06 -12.12 -26.27
CA ARG A 105 1.01 -12.35 -25.18
C ARG A 105 2.43 -12.44 -25.71
N PHE A 106 3.29 -11.50 -25.35
CA PHE A 106 4.72 -11.56 -25.62
C PHE A 106 5.45 -12.14 -24.40
N SER A 107 6.23 -13.21 -24.59
CA SER A 107 6.99 -13.81 -23.48
C SER A 107 8.41 -14.18 -23.92
N GLY A 108 9.39 -13.76 -23.12
CA GLY A 108 10.79 -14.12 -23.29
C GLY A 108 11.15 -15.49 -22.72
N GLY A 109 10.17 -16.26 -22.25
CA GLY A 109 10.33 -17.63 -21.80
C GLY A 109 9.81 -17.87 -20.39
N THR A 110 10.35 -18.90 -19.75
CA THR A 110 10.04 -19.27 -18.36
C THR A 110 11.35 -19.35 -17.59
N GLY A 111 11.44 -18.74 -16.42
CA GLY A 111 12.66 -18.82 -15.61
C GLY A 111 12.73 -17.71 -14.59
N ASP A 112 13.93 -17.49 -14.05
CA ASP A 112 14.21 -16.34 -13.18
C ASP A 112 14.18 -15.06 -14.02
N PRO A 113 13.22 -14.14 -13.80
CA PRO A 113 13.14 -12.91 -14.57
C PRO A 113 14.39 -12.03 -14.46
N SER A 114 15.17 -12.14 -13.37
CA SER A 114 16.41 -11.39 -13.17
C SER A 114 17.52 -11.73 -14.17
N LEU A 115 17.36 -12.82 -14.92
CA LEU A 115 18.27 -13.24 -16.00
C LEU A 115 17.79 -12.82 -17.39
N SER A 116 16.59 -12.25 -17.50
CA SER A 116 15.97 -11.90 -18.78
C SER A 116 16.73 -10.79 -19.49
N LYS A 117 16.82 -10.84 -20.82
CA LYS A 117 17.52 -9.84 -21.64
C LYS A 117 16.69 -9.41 -22.84
N GLY A 118 17.10 -8.33 -23.47
CA GLY A 118 16.51 -7.81 -24.70
C GLY A 118 15.17 -7.10 -24.48
N ALA A 119 14.59 -6.62 -25.57
CA ALA A 119 13.30 -5.95 -25.61
C ALA A 119 12.19 -6.88 -26.12
N GLY A 120 11.06 -6.90 -25.40
CA GLY A 120 9.90 -7.74 -25.73
C GLY A 120 9.18 -7.30 -26.99
N LEU A 121 8.72 -6.05 -27.01
CA LEU A 121 8.12 -5.40 -28.17
C LEU A 121 8.85 -4.08 -28.48
N PHE A 122 9.31 -3.92 -29.72
CA PHE A 122 9.92 -2.69 -30.20
C PHE A 122 9.03 -2.02 -31.25
N VAL A 123 8.62 -0.77 -31.01
CA VAL A 123 7.81 0.02 -31.94
C VAL A 123 8.58 1.27 -32.37
N ARG A 124 8.80 1.45 -33.67
CA ARG A 124 9.62 2.55 -34.19
C ARG A 124 9.06 3.19 -35.44
N ASN A 125 9.17 4.52 -35.54
CA ASN A 125 8.88 5.29 -36.75
C ASN A 125 7.49 4.93 -37.33
N SER A 126 6.48 4.88 -36.47
CA SER A 126 5.17 4.33 -36.82
C SER A 126 4.05 5.30 -36.45
N THR A 127 2.85 5.09 -37.00
CA THR A 127 1.67 5.88 -36.67
C THR A 127 0.47 4.99 -36.36
N SER A 128 -0.40 5.43 -35.43
CA SER A 128 -1.63 4.71 -35.09
C SER A 128 -1.38 3.24 -34.72
N VAL A 129 -0.62 3.00 -33.65
CA VAL A 129 -0.33 1.63 -33.16
C VAL A 129 -1.10 1.41 -31.86
N THR A 130 -1.96 0.39 -31.84
CA THR A 130 -2.72 0.01 -30.64
C THR A 130 -2.25 -1.34 -30.13
N MET A 131 -1.92 -1.41 -28.84
CA MET A 131 -1.75 -2.65 -28.09
C MET A 131 -2.82 -2.67 -27.00
N GLN A 132 -3.68 -3.68 -27.01
CA GLN A 132 -4.78 -3.80 -26.08
C GLN A 132 -4.98 -5.24 -25.59
N ASN A 133 -5.48 -5.39 -24.36
CA ASN A 133 -5.78 -6.69 -23.76
C ASN A 133 -4.60 -7.67 -23.82
N SER A 134 -3.38 -7.15 -23.86
CA SER A 134 -2.17 -7.87 -24.22
C SER A 134 -1.24 -7.98 -23.00
N SER A 135 -0.20 -8.81 -23.08
CA SER A 135 0.75 -8.97 -21.98
C SER A 135 2.20 -9.05 -22.45
N ILE A 136 3.14 -8.58 -21.63
CA ILE A 136 4.60 -8.71 -21.87
C ILE A 136 5.30 -9.17 -20.60
N ASP A 137 6.04 -10.29 -20.69
CA ASP A 137 6.78 -10.90 -19.59
C ASP A 137 8.16 -11.48 -19.97
N HIS A 138 9.06 -11.60 -18.99
CA HIS A 138 10.41 -12.18 -19.10
C HIS A 138 11.34 -11.51 -20.13
N PHE A 139 11.35 -10.17 -20.17
CA PHE A 139 12.32 -9.40 -20.96
C PHE A 139 13.19 -8.50 -20.08
N GLY A 140 14.35 -8.09 -20.60
CA GLY A 140 15.15 -7.03 -19.99
C GLY A 140 14.36 -5.71 -19.94
N LEU A 141 13.70 -5.40 -21.05
CA LEU A 141 12.78 -4.29 -21.24
C LEU A 141 11.49 -4.81 -21.89
N GLY A 142 10.33 -4.52 -21.31
CA GLY A 142 9.05 -5.01 -21.86
C GLY A 142 8.71 -4.40 -23.23
N LEU A 143 8.35 -3.12 -23.26
CA LEU A 143 8.02 -2.36 -24.47
C LEU A 143 8.99 -1.18 -24.65
N GLU A 144 9.59 -1.08 -25.84
CA GLU A 144 10.38 0.08 -26.27
C GLU A 144 9.67 0.77 -27.44
N ALA A 145 9.28 2.04 -27.28
CA ALA A 145 8.64 2.83 -28.32
C ALA A 145 9.42 4.14 -28.60
N TYR A 146 9.68 4.37 -29.88
CA TYR A 146 10.53 5.46 -30.35
C TYR A 146 9.96 6.13 -31.61
N ASN A 147 9.78 7.44 -31.59
CA ASN A 147 9.28 8.24 -32.73
C ASN A 147 7.97 7.68 -33.30
N VAL A 148 6.91 7.71 -32.47
CA VAL A 148 5.59 7.16 -32.80
C VAL A 148 4.52 8.23 -32.57
N ASP A 149 3.59 8.36 -33.51
CA ASP A 149 2.43 9.25 -33.41
C ASP A 149 1.12 8.45 -33.29
N GLY A 150 0.34 8.67 -32.24
CA GLY A 150 -0.95 8.00 -32.05
C GLY A 150 -0.79 6.57 -31.54
N MET A 151 0.03 6.35 -30.51
CA MET A 151 0.12 5.03 -29.88
C MET A 151 -0.89 4.89 -28.73
N VAL A 152 -1.53 3.73 -28.62
CA VAL A 152 -2.43 3.37 -27.52
C VAL A 152 -1.92 2.07 -26.89
N VAL A 153 -1.72 2.08 -25.58
CA VAL A 153 -1.44 0.89 -24.76
C VAL A 153 -2.55 0.81 -23.73
N GLN A 154 -3.46 -0.15 -23.85
CA GLN A 154 -4.67 -0.19 -23.03
C GLN A 154 -4.97 -1.57 -22.45
N ASN A 155 -5.48 -1.63 -21.23
CA ASN A 155 -5.96 -2.86 -20.57
C ASN A 155 -4.97 -4.03 -20.68
N SER A 156 -3.67 -3.73 -20.68
CA SER A 156 -2.59 -4.70 -20.88
C SER A 156 -1.83 -4.90 -19.57
N SER A 157 -1.10 -6.02 -19.46
CA SER A 157 -0.28 -6.32 -18.30
C SER A 157 1.20 -6.39 -18.65
N PHE A 158 2.02 -5.80 -17.80
CA PHE A 158 3.47 -5.92 -17.84
C PHE A 158 3.89 -6.54 -16.52
N HIS A 159 4.48 -7.72 -16.57
CA HIS A 159 4.88 -8.43 -15.36
C HIS A 159 6.12 -9.27 -15.57
N ASP A 160 6.85 -9.50 -14.49
CA ASP A 160 8.02 -10.38 -14.48
C ASP A 160 9.06 -10.00 -15.54
N ASN A 161 9.31 -8.69 -15.68
CA ASN A 161 10.42 -8.17 -16.49
C ASN A 161 11.58 -7.82 -15.57
N ARG A 162 12.78 -7.74 -16.12
CA ARG A 162 13.99 -7.48 -15.33
C ARG A 162 14.11 -6.02 -14.92
N ARG A 163 14.30 -5.12 -15.89
CA ARG A 163 14.70 -3.73 -15.62
C ARG A 163 13.52 -2.77 -15.71
N ASP A 164 12.98 -2.58 -16.91
CA ASP A 164 11.91 -1.62 -17.16
C ASP A 164 10.70 -2.34 -17.78
N HIS A 165 9.48 -1.91 -17.44
CA HIS A 165 8.33 -2.39 -18.19
C HIS A 165 8.19 -1.66 -19.52
N THR A 166 8.36 -0.34 -19.55
CA THR A 166 8.15 0.46 -20.76
C THR A 166 9.10 1.65 -20.87
N ASN A 167 9.64 1.87 -22.08
CA ASN A 167 10.47 3.02 -22.43
C ASN A 167 9.89 3.76 -23.64
N PHE A 168 9.74 5.08 -23.51
CA PHE A 168 9.14 5.96 -24.50
C PHE A 168 10.03 7.15 -24.84
N THR A 169 10.16 7.45 -26.13
CA THR A 169 10.96 8.59 -26.62
C THR A 169 10.39 9.14 -27.93
N GLU A 170 10.46 10.46 -28.14
CA GLU A 170 9.94 11.15 -29.34
C GLU A 170 8.45 10.81 -29.64
N MET A 171 7.62 10.71 -28.60
CA MET A 171 6.21 10.32 -28.71
C MET A 171 5.30 11.52 -29.00
N ASN A 172 4.32 11.32 -29.88
CA ASN A 172 3.21 12.25 -30.10
C ASN A 172 1.88 11.53 -29.92
N ASN A 173 0.91 12.13 -29.23
CA ASN A 173 -0.43 11.56 -29.05
C ASN A 173 -0.42 10.12 -28.48
N LEU A 174 0.26 9.92 -27.34
CA LEU A 174 0.36 8.62 -26.65
C LEU A 174 -0.70 8.51 -25.56
N VAL A 175 -1.38 7.35 -25.52
CA VAL A 175 -2.31 6.96 -24.46
C VAL A 175 -1.83 5.67 -23.79
N ILE A 176 -1.67 5.69 -22.47
CA ILE A 176 -1.36 4.53 -21.62
C ILE A 176 -2.49 4.42 -20.60
N ASP A 177 -3.48 3.56 -20.85
CA ASP A 177 -4.73 3.54 -20.09
C ASP A 177 -5.11 2.17 -19.50
N GLY A 178 -5.47 2.13 -18.22
CA GLY A 178 -6.06 0.93 -17.62
C GLY A 178 -5.14 -0.31 -17.56
N ASN A 179 -3.82 -0.11 -17.64
CA ASN A 179 -2.84 -1.20 -17.63
C ASN A 179 -2.43 -1.60 -16.20
N SER A 180 -1.88 -2.80 -16.08
CA SER A 180 -1.26 -3.30 -14.84
C SER A 180 0.25 -3.46 -15.01
N PHE A 181 1.02 -3.03 -14.02
CA PHE A 181 2.48 -3.13 -13.99
C PHE A 181 2.90 -3.74 -12.65
N THR A 182 3.60 -4.88 -12.69
CA THR A 182 4.00 -5.60 -11.47
C THR A 182 5.32 -6.35 -11.64
N ASN A 183 6.01 -6.66 -10.53
CA ASN A 183 7.13 -7.60 -10.51
C ASN A 183 8.30 -7.21 -11.45
N LEU A 184 9.02 -6.13 -11.13
CA LEU A 184 10.33 -5.87 -11.71
C LEU A 184 11.43 -6.57 -10.90
N PHE A 185 12.42 -7.13 -11.58
CA PHE A 185 13.52 -7.89 -10.99
C PHE A 185 14.89 -7.32 -11.40
N PRO A 186 15.17 -6.04 -11.08
CA PRO A 186 16.43 -5.37 -11.44
C PRO A 186 17.63 -6.10 -10.83
N VAL A 187 18.78 -5.99 -11.48
CA VAL A 187 20.05 -6.54 -10.96
C VAL A 187 21.11 -5.45 -10.78
N GLY A 188 21.97 -5.62 -9.78
CA GLY A 188 23.07 -4.68 -9.52
C GLY A 188 22.57 -3.27 -9.21
N THR A 189 23.06 -2.28 -9.94
CA THR A 189 22.72 -0.85 -9.78
C THR A 189 21.69 -0.37 -10.80
N GLU A 190 20.92 -1.29 -11.37
CA GLU A 190 19.89 -0.93 -12.32
C GLU A 190 18.85 0.00 -11.69
N HIS A 191 18.30 0.84 -12.55
CA HIS A 191 17.34 1.84 -12.18
C HIS A 191 16.03 1.49 -12.90
N PRO A 192 15.16 0.72 -12.26
CA PRO A 192 13.95 0.18 -12.88
C PRO A 192 12.78 1.17 -12.83
N ASP A 193 12.07 1.25 -13.94
CA ASP A 193 10.93 2.13 -14.11
C ASP A 193 9.72 1.37 -14.70
N ALA A 194 8.53 1.56 -14.12
CA ALA A 194 7.31 1.01 -14.72
C ALA A 194 6.98 1.72 -16.05
N ILE A 195 7.04 3.05 -16.04
CA ILE A 195 6.83 3.89 -17.23
C ILE A 195 7.93 4.94 -17.31
N GLN A 196 8.88 4.74 -18.22
CA GLN A 196 10.00 5.64 -18.41
C GLN A 196 9.90 6.44 -19.70
N PHE A 197 10.19 7.73 -19.59
CA PHE A 197 10.48 8.64 -20.68
C PHE A 197 11.84 9.28 -20.47
N PHE A 198 12.60 9.40 -21.55
CA PHE A 198 13.87 10.12 -21.59
C PHE A 198 14.01 10.89 -22.90
N THR A 199 14.89 11.89 -22.92
CA THR A 199 15.21 12.68 -24.12
C THR A 199 16.69 12.59 -24.50
N ALA A 200 17.50 11.90 -23.69
CA ALA A 200 18.91 11.65 -23.96
C ALA A 200 19.15 11.10 -25.38
N GLY A 201 19.93 11.84 -26.17
CA GLY A 201 20.24 11.50 -27.56
C GLY A 201 19.08 11.63 -28.54
N LYS A 202 18.00 12.34 -28.19
CA LYS A 202 16.84 12.60 -29.04
C LYS A 202 16.86 14.02 -29.60
N VAL A 203 16.10 14.24 -30.66
CA VAL A 203 15.98 15.54 -31.35
C VAL A 203 14.55 16.10 -31.36
N LYS A 204 13.58 15.31 -30.90
CA LYS A 204 12.18 15.71 -30.73
C LYS A 204 11.75 15.49 -29.29
N GLY A 205 10.94 16.40 -28.76
CA GLY A 205 10.30 16.25 -27.46
C GLY A 205 9.11 15.29 -27.52
N ASN A 206 8.51 15.05 -26.36
CA ASN A 206 7.29 14.25 -26.23
C ASN A 206 6.09 15.18 -26.02
N THR A 207 5.02 14.98 -26.80
CA THR A 207 3.84 15.86 -26.78
C THR A 207 2.53 15.10 -26.73
N ASN A 208 1.53 15.66 -26.02
CA ASN A 208 0.19 15.10 -25.90
C ASN A 208 0.19 13.68 -25.34
N ILE A 209 0.63 13.55 -24.09
CA ILE A 209 0.77 12.26 -23.40
C ILE A 209 -0.36 12.12 -22.38
N THR A 210 -1.07 11.00 -22.40
CA THR A 210 -2.08 10.64 -21.40
C THR A 210 -1.71 9.32 -20.75
N ILE A 211 -1.59 9.31 -19.43
CA ILE A 211 -1.33 8.14 -18.61
C ILE A 211 -2.44 8.05 -17.57
N SER A 212 -3.37 7.12 -17.74
CA SER A 212 -4.57 7.06 -16.90
C SER A 212 -4.99 5.69 -16.43
N ASN A 213 -5.65 5.62 -15.28
CA ASN A 213 -6.33 4.40 -14.81
C ASN A 213 -5.40 3.20 -14.58
N ASN A 214 -4.08 3.38 -14.62
CA ASN A 214 -3.13 2.29 -14.48
C ASN A 214 -2.96 1.91 -13.01
N VAL A 215 -2.69 0.64 -12.76
CA VAL A 215 -2.33 0.09 -11.46
C VAL A 215 -0.90 -0.40 -11.51
N ILE A 216 -0.02 0.28 -10.78
CA ILE A 216 1.40 -0.03 -10.68
C ILE A 216 1.66 -0.50 -9.25
N MET A 217 1.98 -1.78 -9.07
CA MET A 217 2.22 -2.39 -7.76
C MET A 217 3.53 -3.15 -7.78
N GLN A 218 4.29 -3.12 -6.68
CA GLN A 218 5.57 -3.84 -6.62
C GLN A 218 5.42 -5.35 -6.86
N GLY A 219 4.40 -5.96 -6.24
CA GLY A 219 4.21 -7.41 -6.25
C GLY A 219 5.42 -8.14 -5.64
N ALA A 220 5.76 -9.30 -6.19
CA ALA A 220 6.88 -10.13 -5.73
C ALA A 220 8.27 -9.62 -6.18
N GLY A 221 8.30 -8.59 -7.03
CA GLY A 221 9.53 -7.96 -7.49
C GLY A 221 10.19 -7.07 -6.44
N SER A 222 11.30 -6.45 -6.83
CA SER A 222 12.01 -5.44 -6.06
C SER A 222 11.39 -4.06 -6.22
N GLY A 223 11.86 -3.10 -5.42
CA GLY A 223 11.49 -1.69 -5.56
C GLY A 223 11.76 -1.13 -6.95
N ALA A 224 10.92 -0.17 -7.38
CA ALA A 224 11.08 0.52 -8.66
C ALA A 224 10.50 1.93 -8.62
N GLN A 225 10.72 2.68 -9.70
CA GLN A 225 10.06 3.95 -9.94
C GLN A 225 8.74 3.78 -10.69
N GLY A 226 7.83 4.73 -10.49
CA GLY A 226 6.52 4.71 -11.11
C GLY A 226 6.56 5.26 -12.53
N ILE A 227 6.26 6.55 -12.65
CA ILE A 227 6.25 7.29 -13.91
C ILE A 227 7.40 8.29 -13.89
N PHE A 228 8.41 8.05 -14.72
CA PHE A 228 9.59 8.88 -14.82
C PHE A 228 9.65 9.60 -16.16
N MET A 229 9.71 10.93 -16.12
CA MET A 229 9.83 11.79 -17.30
C MET A 229 10.92 12.82 -17.03
N ASN A 230 12.09 12.63 -17.63
CA ASN A 230 13.22 13.52 -17.47
C ASN A 230 13.72 14.04 -18.81
N ASP A 231 13.98 15.35 -18.88
CA ASP A 231 14.62 15.96 -20.04
C ASP A 231 16.08 16.25 -19.68
N GLU A 232 16.96 15.31 -20.01
CA GLU A 232 18.33 15.29 -19.51
C GLU A 232 19.16 16.50 -19.98
N ALA A 233 18.85 17.03 -21.17
CA ALA A 233 19.54 18.18 -21.75
C ALA A 233 18.82 19.52 -21.48
N GLY A 234 17.58 19.49 -20.99
CA GLY A 234 16.78 20.67 -20.68
C GLY A 234 16.29 21.46 -21.90
N ASN A 235 16.33 20.89 -23.09
CA ASN A 235 15.97 21.54 -24.35
C ASN A 235 14.82 20.86 -25.12
N LEU A 236 14.28 19.75 -24.59
CA LEU A 236 13.18 18.98 -25.17
C LEU A 236 12.06 18.81 -24.14
N PRO A 237 11.31 19.89 -23.82
CA PRO A 237 10.29 19.85 -22.79
C PRO A 237 9.18 18.84 -23.10
N TYR A 238 8.58 18.29 -22.05
CA TYR A 238 7.37 17.48 -22.14
C TYR A 238 6.14 18.38 -22.20
N VAL A 239 5.42 18.41 -23.34
CA VAL A 239 4.32 19.36 -23.55
C VAL A 239 2.96 18.66 -23.55
N ASN A 240 1.99 19.21 -22.81
CA ASN A 240 0.63 18.67 -22.69
C ASN A 240 0.60 17.24 -22.12
N VAL A 241 1.01 17.10 -20.86
CA VAL A 241 1.06 15.80 -20.17
C VAL A 241 -0.11 15.69 -19.20
N ASN A 242 -0.87 14.59 -19.29
CA ASN A 242 -1.99 14.27 -18.42
C ASN A 242 -1.73 12.94 -17.69
N ILE A 243 -1.47 12.99 -16.39
CA ILE A 243 -1.29 11.81 -15.54
C ILE A 243 -2.46 11.76 -14.56
N LYS A 244 -3.43 10.87 -14.82
CA LYS A 244 -4.72 10.91 -14.13
C LYS A 244 -5.15 9.57 -13.57
N ASN A 245 -5.62 9.57 -12.33
CA ASN A 245 -6.29 8.40 -11.77
C ASN A 245 -5.44 7.12 -11.87
N ASN A 246 -4.14 7.19 -11.55
CA ASN A 246 -3.28 6.02 -11.44
C ASN A 246 -3.08 5.65 -9.97
N LEU A 247 -3.01 4.36 -9.67
CA LEU A 247 -2.51 3.86 -8.39
C LEU A 247 -1.06 3.42 -8.58
N ILE A 248 -0.16 3.94 -7.75
CA ILE A 248 1.26 3.60 -7.74
C ILE A 248 1.65 3.27 -6.31
N TYR A 249 1.99 2.00 -6.08
CA TYR A 249 2.48 1.47 -4.81
C TYR A 249 3.77 0.69 -5.02
N LEU A 250 4.88 1.38 -4.78
CA LEU A 250 6.26 0.90 -4.98
C LEU A 250 7.12 1.38 -3.80
N ASN A 251 8.23 0.69 -3.53
CA ASN A 251 9.11 0.99 -2.40
C ASN A 251 10.57 1.12 -2.85
N GLY A 252 11.44 1.63 -1.97
CA GLY A 252 12.90 1.67 -2.18
C GLY A 252 13.43 2.78 -3.12
N TYR A 253 12.55 3.55 -3.77
CA TYR A 253 12.93 4.68 -4.62
C TYR A 253 12.10 5.92 -4.27
N TYR A 254 12.55 7.09 -4.72
CA TYR A 254 11.82 8.34 -4.49
C TYR A 254 10.77 8.64 -5.56
N HIS A 255 11.01 8.29 -6.83
CA HIS A 255 10.23 8.80 -7.95
C HIS A 255 8.95 8.01 -8.23
N GLY A 256 7.83 8.46 -7.67
CA GLY A 256 6.51 7.95 -8.02
C GLY A 256 5.93 8.55 -9.28
N ILE A 257 5.89 9.88 -9.31
CA ILE A 257 5.70 10.62 -10.56
C ILE A 257 6.78 11.69 -10.60
N ASN A 258 7.66 11.64 -11.59
CA ASN A 258 8.70 12.62 -11.81
C ASN A 258 8.52 13.28 -13.17
N VAL A 259 8.36 14.59 -13.19
CA VAL A 259 8.34 15.38 -14.43
C VAL A 259 9.34 16.51 -14.32
N VAL A 260 10.36 16.46 -15.16
CA VAL A 260 11.38 17.50 -15.30
C VAL A 260 11.24 18.17 -16.67
N ASN A 261 11.21 19.51 -16.68
CA ASN A 261 10.99 20.33 -17.87
C ASN A 261 9.62 20.11 -18.54
N GLY A 262 8.55 20.05 -17.73
CA GLY A 262 7.18 19.95 -18.23
C GLY A 262 6.56 21.30 -18.63
N VAL A 263 5.70 21.31 -19.63
CA VAL A 263 4.87 22.47 -20.02
C VAL A 263 3.42 22.03 -20.16
N ASN A 264 2.50 22.69 -19.45
CA ASN A 264 1.09 22.30 -19.39
C ASN A 264 0.90 20.85 -18.90
N VAL A 265 1.23 20.61 -17.63
CA VAL A 265 1.16 19.30 -16.98
C VAL A 265 -0.05 19.21 -16.05
N ASN A 266 -0.85 18.16 -16.15
CA ASN A 266 -1.95 17.88 -15.23
C ASN A 266 -1.73 16.55 -14.51
N ILE A 267 -1.59 16.60 -13.18
CA ILE A 267 -1.46 15.44 -12.30
C ILE A 267 -2.69 15.42 -11.38
N GLU A 268 -3.66 14.58 -11.71
CA GLU A 268 -4.98 14.61 -11.07
C GLU A 268 -5.44 13.24 -10.55
N SER A 269 -5.93 13.20 -9.31
CA SER A 269 -6.56 12.01 -8.70
C SER A 269 -5.68 10.76 -8.70
N ASN A 270 -4.35 10.88 -8.61
CA ASN A 270 -3.46 9.74 -8.47
C ASN A 270 -3.29 9.36 -6.99
N SER A 271 -3.10 8.07 -6.71
CA SER A 271 -2.57 7.59 -5.43
C SER A 271 -1.12 7.17 -5.63
N VAL A 272 -0.16 7.91 -5.06
CA VAL A 272 1.29 7.71 -5.22
C VAL A 272 1.91 7.49 -3.84
N ILE A 273 1.96 6.23 -3.41
CA ILE A 273 2.18 5.86 -2.02
C ILE A 273 3.22 4.76 -1.88
N SER A 274 3.88 4.69 -0.73
CA SER A 274 4.86 3.66 -0.39
C SER A 274 4.72 3.25 1.07
N GLN A 275 5.38 2.15 1.46
CA GLN A 275 5.53 1.75 2.84
C GLN A 275 6.11 2.89 3.67
N VAL A 276 5.69 2.98 4.93
CA VAL A 276 6.19 4.00 5.85
C VAL A 276 7.57 3.58 6.39
N ASP A 277 8.60 3.75 5.57
CA ASP A 277 9.97 3.28 5.82
C ASP A 277 11.01 4.42 5.95
N GLY A 278 10.53 5.65 6.13
CA GLY A 278 11.39 6.84 6.20
C GLY A 278 11.85 7.38 4.85
N THR A 279 11.74 6.60 3.78
CA THR A 279 11.76 7.08 2.39
C THR A 279 10.32 7.47 2.03
N SER A 280 10.12 8.41 1.10
CA SER A 280 8.76 8.83 0.73
C SER A 280 8.69 9.01 -0.77
N PHE A 281 7.71 8.35 -1.36
CA PHE A 281 7.50 8.35 -2.79
C PHE A 281 6.84 9.66 -3.21
N TRP A 282 7.55 10.43 -4.03
CA TRP A 282 7.11 11.78 -4.38
C TRP A 282 6.37 11.86 -5.71
N ILE A 283 5.47 12.82 -5.77
CA ILE A 283 5.15 13.54 -7.00
C ILE A 283 6.11 14.72 -7.05
N ARG A 284 7.02 14.73 -8.03
CA ARG A 284 8.04 15.77 -8.22
C ARG A 284 7.83 16.50 -9.54
N LEU A 285 7.72 17.83 -9.45
CA LEU A 285 7.82 18.74 -10.59
C LEU A 285 9.09 19.58 -10.47
N ASP A 286 9.90 19.55 -11.53
CA ASP A 286 11.10 20.38 -11.66
C ASP A 286 11.16 21.07 -13.02
N LYS A 287 11.67 22.31 -13.05
CA LYS A 287 11.76 23.16 -14.26
C LYS A 287 10.43 23.19 -15.05
N THR A 288 9.29 23.04 -14.37
CA THR A 288 7.98 22.89 -15.01
C THR A 288 7.24 24.22 -15.09
N ASN A 289 6.64 24.54 -16.24
CA ASN A 289 5.85 25.76 -16.44
C ASN A 289 4.39 25.43 -16.77
N GLY A 290 3.48 25.87 -15.90
CA GLY A 290 2.05 25.63 -16.07
C GLY A 290 1.70 24.20 -15.70
N ALA A 291 1.35 23.97 -14.43
CA ALA A 291 0.87 22.66 -14.01
C ALA A 291 -0.27 22.73 -13.00
N THR A 292 -1.14 21.73 -13.03
CA THR A 292 -2.15 21.48 -12.00
C THR A 292 -1.84 20.18 -11.28
N ILE A 293 -1.78 20.21 -9.95
CA ILE A 293 -1.68 19.03 -9.09
C ILE A 293 -2.93 19.00 -8.22
N LYS A 294 -3.87 18.10 -8.52
CA LYS A 294 -5.21 18.14 -7.91
C LYS A 294 -5.70 16.79 -7.40
N ASN A 295 -6.30 16.80 -6.21
CA ASN A 295 -6.99 15.64 -5.61
C ASN A 295 -6.14 14.35 -5.54
N ASN A 296 -4.81 14.46 -5.50
CA ASN A 296 -3.93 13.30 -5.37
C ASN A 296 -3.82 12.87 -3.90
N VAL A 297 -3.56 11.59 -3.66
CA VAL A 297 -3.03 11.07 -2.40
C VAL A 297 -1.58 10.72 -2.65
N ALA A 298 -0.63 11.37 -1.98
CA ALA A 298 0.78 11.12 -2.22
C ALA A 298 1.59 11.18 -0.92
N ASP A 299 2.67 10.40 -0.79
CA ASP A 299 3.53 10.52 0.40
C ASP A 299 4.08 11.93 0.53
N LEU A 300 4.60 12.45 -0.59
CA LEU A 300 5.17 13.77 -0.70
C LEU A 300 4.85 14.41 -2.05
N ILE A 301 4.63 15.72 -2.06
CA ILE A 301 4.54 16.52 -3.29
C ILE A 301 5.65 17.56 -3.23
N THR A 302 6.56 17.51 -4.19
CA THR A 302 7.73 18.39 -4.29
C THR A 302 7.65 19.21 -5.56
N VAL A 303 7.58 20.53 -5.42
CA VAL A 303 7.66 21.48 -6.53
C VAL A 303 8.90 22.34 -6.31
N THR A 304 9.85 22.26 -7.23
CA THR A 304 11.10 23.03 -7.10
C THR A 304 10.88 24.52 -7.41
N SER A 305 11.78 25.37 -6.92
CA SER A 305 11.72 26.82 -7.14
C SER A 305 11.97 27.23 -8.60
N SER A 306 12.46 26.33 -9.45
CA SER A 306 12.60 26.53 -10.90
C SER A 306 11.29 26.31 -11.65
N SER A 307 10.25 25.80 -10.97
CA SER A 307 8.93 25.61 -11.56
C SER A 307 8.05 26.87 -11.36
N SER A 308 7.18 27.16 -12.32
CA SER A 308 6.33 28.36 -12.33
C SER A 308 4.90 28.04 -12.79
N ASN A 309 3.95 28.90 -12.40
CA ASN A 309 2.53 28.75 -12.74
C ASN A 309 1.92 27.40 -12.29
N ILE A 310 2.21 27.01 -11.05
CA ILE A 310 1.76 25.74 -10.46
C ILE A 310 0.53 25.97 -9.58
N VAL A 311 -0.55 25.24 -9.84
CA VAL A 311 -1.78 25.26 -9.06
C VAL A 311 -1.92 23.93 -8.30
N GLN A 312 -2.00 23.99 -6.97
CA GLN A 312 -2.21 22.81 -6.12
C GLN A 312 -3.52 22.92 -5.35
N THR A 313 -4.40 21.92 -5.45
CA THR A 313 -5.70 21.92 -4.75
C THR A 313 -6.14 20.51 -4.35
N GLY A 314 -6.73 20.35 -3.16
CA GLY A 314 -7.37 19.09 -2.75
C GLY A 314 -6.45 17.88 -2.53
N ASN A 315 -5.13 18.02 -2.66
CA ASN A 315 -4.18 16.92 -2.43
C ASN A 315 -4.09 16.52 -0.95
N ARG A 316 -3.83 15.24 -0.69
CA ARG A 316 -3.49 14.66 0.61
C ARG A 316 -2.02 14.27 0.61
N THR A 317 -1.23 14.93 1.44
CA THR A 317 0.21 14.67 1.57
C THR A 317 0.45 13.84 2.82
N LEU A 318 0.76 12.55 2.67
CA LEU A 318 0.75 11.61 3.79
C LEU A 318 1.85 11.89 4.83
N THR A 319 2.98 12.46 4.42
CA THR A 319 4.03 12.91 5.36
C THR A 319 3.52 13.89 6.44
N SER A 320 2.38 14.56 6.22
CA SER A 320 1.76 15.48 7.18
C SER A 320 0.28 15.20 7.49
N ASP A 321 -0.36 14.25 6.80
CA ASP A 321 -1.78 13.91 6.95
C ASP A 321 -1.97 12.49 7.53
N SER A 322 -1.68 12.34 8.83
CA SER A 322 -1.87 11.08 9.56
C SER A 322 -3.31 10.55 9.53
N ALA A 323 -4.29 11.44 9.40
CA ALA A 323 -5.70 11.04 9.34
C ALA A 323 -6.04 10.34 8.02
N THR A 324 -5.42 10.76 6.92
CA THR A 324 -5.52 10.03 5.64
C THR A 324 -4.68 8.75 5.65
N ILE A 325 -3.47 8.77 6.24
CA ILE A 325 -2.64 7.54 6.39
C ILE A 325 -3.46 6.40 7.01
N ARG A 326 -4.16 6.66 8.13
CA ARG A 326 -4.94 5.62 8.83
C ARG A 326 -6.08 5.00 8.02
N LYS A 327 -6.47 5.62 6.90
CA LYS A 327 -7.48 5.07 5.98
C LYS A 327 -6.89 4.08 4.97
N ILE A 328 -5.57 4.05 4.82
CA ILE A 328 -4.85 3.20 3.88
C ILE A 328 -4.32 2.00 4.66
N TYR A 329 -5.17 0.99 4.81
CA TYR A 329 -4.87 -0.16 5.66
C TYR A 329 -3.64 -0.93 5.18
N GLY A 330 -3.54 -1.15 3.86
CA GLY A 330 -2.48 -1.96 3.26
C GLY A 330 -1.17 -1.23 3.01
N LEU A 331 -0.98 -0.03 3.58
CA LEU A 331 0.18 0.83 3.30
C LEU A 331 1.50 0.14 3.61
N ASN A 332 1.54 -0.70 4.67
CA ASN A 332 2.76 -1.40 5.10
C ASN A 332 2.82 -2.88 4.69
N ASP A 333 1.84 -3.38 3.94
CA ASP A 333 1.74 -4.80 3.55
C ASP A 333 2.76 -5.20 2.46
N GLY A 334 3.42 -4.23 1.83
CA GLY A 334 4.49 -4.46 0.85
C GLY A 334 4.03 -5.34 -0.31
N ALA A 335 4.79 -6.38 -0.63
CA ALA A 335 4.45 -7.33 -1.70
C ALA A 335 3.07 -8.00 -1.54
N THR A 336 2.49 -7.99 -0.33
CA THR A 336 1.19 -8.60 -0.02
C THR A 336 0.02 -7.62 -0.02
N ALA A 337 0.27 -6.33 -0.31
CA ALA A 337 -0.77 -5.31 -0.33
C ALA A 337 -1.87 -5.65 -1.35
N ARG A 338 -3.13 -5.48 -0.94
CA ARG A 338 -4.31 -5.61 -1.79
C ARG A 338 -4.69 -4.26 -2.36
N LEU A 339 -5.13 -4.21 -3.62
CA LEU A 339 -5.52 -2.96 -4.29
C LEU A 339 -6.61 -2.22 -3.50
N SER A 340 -7.61 -2.94 -3.01
CA SER A 340 -8.72 -2.42 -2.23
C SER A 340 -8.32 -1.77 -0.90
N ASP A 341 -7.22 -2.20 -0.30
CA ASP A 341 -6.73 -1.66 0.98
C ASP A 341 -5.82 -0.43 0.80
N LEU A 342 -5.51 -0.07 -0.45
CA LEU A 342 -4.72 1.10 -0.83
C LEU A 342 -5.57 2.29 -1.26
N ILE A 343 -6.89 2.11 -1.39
CA ILE A 343 -7.82 3.13 -1.89
C ILE A 343 -8.34 4.02 -0.75
N VAL A 344 -8.20 5.33 -0.92
CA VAL A 344 -8.90 6.33 -0.08
C VAL A 344 -10.19 6.74 -0.81
N PRO A 345 -11.39 6.47 -0.27
CA PRO A 345 -12.63 6.81 -0.97
C PRO A 345 -12.75 8.30 -1.29
N GLY A 346 -13.02 8.62 -2.57
CA GLY A 346 -13.31 9.98 -3.04
C GLY A 346 -12.11 10.91 -3.28
N VAL A 347 -10.87 10.45 -3.09
CA VAL A 347 -9.65 11.21 -3.39
C VAL A 347 -8.52 10.27 -3.82
N GLY A 348 -7.62 10.71 -4.69
CA GLY A 348 -6.66 9.83 -5.32
C GLY A 348 -7.34 8.82 -6.24
N TYR A 349 -6.69 7.67 -6.44
CA TYR A 349 -7.14 6.63 -7.36
C TYR A 349 -8.55 6.12 -7.01
N GLN A 350 -9.44 6.16 -7.99
CA GLN A 350 -10.73 5.48 -7.93
C GLN A 350 -10.82 4.53 -9.13
N PRO A 351 -10.98 3.22 -8.93
CA PRO A 351 -11.03 2.26 -10.03
C PRO A 351 -12.21 2.60 -10.95
N PRO A 352 -11.99 2.76 -12.27
CA PRO A 352 -13.07 3.07 -13.19
C PRO A 352 -14.15 1.98 -13.17
N VAL A 353 -15.41 2.38 -13.26
CA VAL A 353 -16.55 1.44 -13.32
C VAL A 353 -16.34 0.45 -14.46
N SER A 354 -16.60 -0.83 -14.19
CA SER A 354 -16.42 -1.95 -15.14
C SER A 354 -14.98 -2.23 -15.59
N SER A 355 -13.97 -1.60 -14.98
CA SER A 355 -12.56 -1.96 -15.23
C SER A 355 -12.17 -3.26 -14.53
N ALA A 356 -11.08 -3.89 -14.99
CA ALA A 356 -10.46 -5.04 -14.30
C ALA A 356 -10.08 -4.70 -12.86
N ALA A 357 -9.57 -3.48 -12.62
CA ALA A 357 -9.25 -2.99 -11.28
C ALA A 357 -10.50 -2.91 -10.38
N ALA A 358 -11.64 -2.43 -10.89
CA ALA A 358 -12.89 -2.42 -10.13
C ALA A 358 -13.39 -3.84 -9.80
N ALA A 359 -13.24 -4.78 -10.72
CA ALA A 359 -13.58 -6.19 -10.49
C ALA A 359 -12.65 -6.82 -9.43
N GLN A 360 -11.35 -6.53 -9.48
CA GLN A 360 -10.38 -6.96 -8.47
C GLN A 360 -10.74 -6.40 -7.09
N VAL A 361 -10.99 -5.09 -6.98
CA VAL A 361 -11.39 -4.45 -5.71
C VAL A 361 -12.66 -5.09 -5.15
N THR A 362 -13.66 -5.35 -5.99
CA THR A 362 -14.90 -6.02 -5.57
C THR A 362 -14.62 -7.42 -5.02
N THR A 363 -13.74 -8.17 -5.68
CA THR A 363 -13.34 -9.52 -5.26
C THR A 363 -12.60 -9.47 -3.92
N GLU A 364 -11.60 -8.61 -3.79
CA GLU A 364 -10.81 -8.47 -2.56
C GLU A 364 -11.68 -8.03 -1.37
N LEU A 365 -12.63 -7.12 -1.57
CA LEU A 365 -13.57 -6.69 -0.54
C LEU A 365 -14.54 -7.80 -0.07
N SER A 366 -14.75 -8.84 -0.88
CA SER A 366 -15.53 -10.02 -0.49
C SER A 366 -14.74 -11.02 0.36
N THR A 367 -13.41 -10.90 0.39
CA THR A 367 -12.54 -11.73 1.23
C THR A 367 -12.39 -11.13 2.63
N ALA A 368 -12.12 -11.97 3.63
CA ALA A 368 -11.90 -11.49 4.99
C ALA A 368 -10.77 -10.44 5.02
N LYS A 369 -11.00 -9.32 5.72
CA LYS A 369 -9.93 -8.37 6.03
C LYS A 369 -9.04 -8.94 7.12
N ALA A 370 -7.79 -8.47 7.17
CA ALA A 370 -6.94 -8.78 8.31
C ALA A 370 -7.57 -8.23 9.60
N ALA A 371 -7.28 -8.94 10.69
CA ALA A 371 -7.78 -8.57 11.99
C ALA A 371 -7.18 -7.21 12.35
N ASN A 372 -8.05 -6.31 12.73
CA ASN A 372 -7.75 -5.19 13.60
C ASN A 372 -7.27 -3.83 13.05
N PRO A 373 -8.04 -3.17 12.17
CA PRO A 373 -7.65 -1.92 11.54
C PRO A 373 -7.54 -0.71 12.49
N SER A 374 -8.10 -0.78 13.70
CA SER A 374 -8.01 0.32 14.67
C SER A 374 -6.81 0.20 15.61
N LEU A 375 -5.99 -0.86 15.54
CA LEU A 375 -4.76 -0.97 16.34
C LEU A 375 -3.63 -0.25 15.61
N LEU A 376 -3.20 0.89 16.16
CA LEU A 376 -2.19 1.77 15.55
C LEU A 376 -0.77 1.46 16.00
N LEU A 377 -0.63 0.79 17.14
CA LEU A 377 0.66 0.47 17.74
C LEU A 377 0.46 -0.67 18.74
N ASP A 378 1.37 -1.65 18.75
CA ASP A 378 1.48 -2.68 19.79
C ASP A 378 2.97 -2.98 20.05
N LEU A 379 3.57 -2.28 21.02
CA LEU A 379 5.00 -2.41 21.28
C LEU A 379 5.30 -3.57 22.22
N SER A 380 6.19 -4.44 21.78
CA SER A 380 6.79 -5.49 22.59
C SER A 380 8.32 -5.38 22.59
N PHE A 381 8.92 -5.57 23.76
CA PHE A 381 10.37 -5.53 23.93
C PHE A 381 10.94 -6.94 24.03
N SER A 382 12.16 -7.13 23.54
CA SER A 382 12.89 -8.40 23.61
C SER A 382 14.39 -8.15 23.64
N ASN A 383 15.16 -9.22 23.79
CA ASN A 383 16.62 -9.18 23.63
C ASN A 383 17.08 -8.79 22.20
N SER A 384 16.17 -8.70 21.24
CA SER A 384 16.44 -8.18 19.88
C SER A 384 16.05 -6.70 19.71
N GLY A 385 15.56 -6.03 20.76
CA GLY A 385 15.12 -4.63 20.72
C GLY A 385 13.61 -4.48 20.90
N VAL A 386 12.99 -3.59 20.12
CA VAL A 386 11.55 -3.33 20.15
C VAL A 386 10.91 -3.73 18.82
N VAL A 387 9.70 -4.29 18.88
CA VAL A 387 8.88 -4.61 17.71
C VAL A 387 7.50 -3.99 17.90
N ASP A 388 6.90 -3.54 16.79
CA ASP A 388 5.49 -3.19 16.72
C ASP A 388 4.73 -4.37 16.10
N LEU A 389 3.91 -5.04 16.90
CA LEU A 389 3.14 -6.22 16.53
C LEU A 389 1.83 -5.86 15.80
N SER A 390 1.50 -4.57 15.67
CA SER A 390 0.38 -4.14 14.85
C SER A 390 0.71 -4.28 13.36
N HIS A 391 -0.31 -4.21 12.50
CA HIS A 391 -0.12 -4.25 11.05
C HIS A 391 0.75 -3.09 10.52
N TRP A 392 0.95 -2.04 11.32
CA TRP A 392 1.81 -0.93 10.96
C TRP A 392 3.30 -1.29 11.01
N ASN A 393 3.73 -2.22 11.87
CA ASN A 393 5.13 -2.64 11.97
C ASN A 393 6.15 -1.46 12.06
N THR A 394 5.84 -0.45 12.89
CA THR A 394 6.58 0.82 13.00
C THR A 394 7.64 0.86 14.12
N GLY A 395 8.18 -0.30 14.51
CA GLY A 395 9.11 -0.45 15.63
C GLY A 395 10.50 0.20 15.47
N GLN A 396 10.75 0.99 14.42
CA GLN A 396 12.03 1.66 14.22
C GLN A 396 12.26 2.74 15.28
N THR A 397 13.45 2.80 15.86
CA THR A 397 13.81 3.74 16.93
C THR A 397 14.84 4.77 16.47
N THR A 398 14.91 5.91 17.16
CA THR A 398 15.92 6.96 16.84
C THR A 398 17.33 6.57 17.27
N LYS A 399 17.46 5.63 18.22
CA LYS A 399 18.71 5.03 18.70
C LYS A 399 18.49 3.55 18.97
N ALA A 400 19.56 2.75 18.92
CA ALA A 400 19.50 1.35 19.32
C ALA A 400 18.94 1.21 20.74
N VAL A 401 18.03 0.24 20.92
CA VAL A 401 17.43 -0.06 22.23
C VAL A 401 18.51 -0.64 23.15
N ASP A 402 18.60 -0.13 24.39
CA ASP A 402 19.41 -0.75 25.43
C ASP A 402 18.75 -2.05 25.89
N VAL A 403 19.17 -3.17 25.28
CA VAL A 403 18.60 -4.49 25.58
C VAL A 403 18.85 -4.94 27.02
N SER A 404 19.79 -4.32 27.76
CA SER A 404 20.01 -4.62 29.18
C SER A 404 18.89 -4.09 30.07
N ALA A 405 18.13 -3.11 29.60
CA ALA A 405 16.95 -2.58 30.25
C ALA A 405 15.68 -3.39 29.92
N VAL A 406 15.75 -4.43 29.08
CA VAL A 406 14.58 -5.26 28.76
C VAL A 406 14.32 -6.27 29.88
N VAL A 407 13.07 -6.30 30.39
CA VAL A 407 12.61 -7.19 31.45
C VAL A 407 11.38 -7.96 30.95
N GLY A 408 11.58 -9.19 30.49
CA GLY A 408 10.52 -9.95 29.81
C GLY A 408 10.13 -9.27 28.50
N SER A 409 8.85 -8.94 28.34
CA SER A 409 8.31 -8.15 27.22
C SER A 409 8.21 -6.65 27.50
N ALA A 410 8.69 -6.19 28.65
CA ALA A 410 8.66 -4.80 29.09
C ALA A 410 10.04 -4.14 29.02
N PHE A 411 10.07 -2.81 29.05
CA PHE A 411 11.27 -2.00 29.10
C PHE A 411 11.39 -1.30 30.46
N HIS A 412 12.54 -1.43 31.11
CA HIS A 412 12.89 -0.69 32.31
C HIS A 412 13.25 0.75 31.94
N VAL A 413 12.54 1.69 32.53
CA VAL A 413 12.70 3.11 32.36
C VAL A 413 13.32 3.68 33.63
N SER A 414 14.25 4.61 33.47
CA SER A 414 14.74 5.49 34.53
C SER A 414 15.30 6.77 33.93
N THR A 415 15.67 7.76 34.75
CA THR A 415 16.25 9.00 34.21
C THR A 415 17.55 8.69 33.47
N GLY A 416 17.56 8.94 32.15
CA GLY A 416 18.68 8.60 31.27
C GLY A 416 18.50 7.28 30.48
N THR A 417 17.51 6.46 30.84
CA THR A 417 17.18 5.19 30.16
C THR A 417 15.76 5.26 29.59
N GLY A 418 15.64 5.22 28.26
CA GLY A 418 14.37 5.31 27.55
C GLY A 418 14.50 4.96 26.07
N VAL A 419 13.37 4.84 25.39
CA VAL A 419 13.29 4.49 23.97
C VAL A 419 12.40 5.49 23.25
N GLU A 420 12.87 6.02 22.12
CA GLU A 420 12.09 6.88 21.23
C GLU A 420 11.85 6.17 19.90
N LEU A 421 10.57 6.02 19.52
CA LEU A 421 10.21 5.59 18.18
C LEU A 421 10.56 6.66 17.15
N ASN A 422 11.02 6.26 15.98
CA ASN A 422 11.28 7.18 14.89
C ASN A 422 9.95 7.65 14.29
N ARG A 423 9.64 8.93 14.47
CA ARG A 423 8.40 9.56 13.99
C ARG A 423 8.15 9.41 12.48
N SER A 424 9.22 9.29 11.68
CA SER A 424 9.09 9.12 10.23
C SER A 424 8.50 7.77 9.86
N TYR A 425 8.59 6.78 10.75
CA TYR A 425 8.03 5.43 10.61
C TYR A 425 6.67 5.33 11.31
N SER A 426 6.51 5.93 12.49
CA SER A 426 5.28 5.84 13.29
C SER A 426 4.26 6.95 12.99
N ARG A 427 3.99 7.29 11.73
CA ARG A 427 3.16 8.47 11.36
C ARG A 427 1.68 8.33 11.76
N GLN A 428 1.19 7.11 11.93
CA GLN A 428 -0.21 6.78 12.23
C GLN A 428 -0.68 7.25 13.61
N ILE A 429 0.23 7.43 14.58
CA ILE A 429 -0.09 7.78 15.97
C ILE A 429 -0.16 9.31 16.25
N TYR A 430 -0.17 10.14 15.20
CA TYR A 430 -0.26 11.60 15.30
C TYR A 430 -1.62 12.14 14.83
N ALA A 431 -1.92 13.39 15.19
CA ALA A 431 -3.18 14.08 14.84
C ALA A 431 -4.44 13.25 15.15
N LEU A 432 -4.48 12.64 16.35
CA LEU A 432 -5.57 11.80 16.82
C LEU A 432 -6.68 12.68 17.42
N SER A 433 -7.90 12.56 16.89
CA SER A 433 -9.11 13.20 17.45
C SER A 433 -9.76 12.34 18.54
N ALA A 434 -9.46 11.05 18.56
CA ALA A 434 -9.82 10.12 19.60
C ALA A 434 -8.79 8.98 19.63
N PHE A 435 -8.46 8.46 20.80
CA PHE A 435 -7.56 7.31 20.93
C PHE A 435 -7.73 6.60 22.27
N THR A 436 -7.23 5.37 22.34
CA THR A 436 -6.99 4.67 23.58
C THR A 436 -5.52 4.33 23.67
N LEU A 437 -4.87 4.72 24.76
CA LEU A 437 -3.54 4.27 25.15
C LEU A 437 -3.70 3.25 26.28
N SER A 438 -3.09 2.07 26.18
CA SER A 438 -3.01 1.11 27.29
C SER A 438 -1.61 0.57 27.46
N PHE A 439 -1.20 0.30 28.69
CA PHE A 439 0.12 -0.25 29.01
C PHE A 439 0.14 -0.86 30.41
N ASP A 440 1.09 -1.76 30.64
CA ASP A 440 1.44 -2.30 31.95
C ASP A 440 2.51 -1.42 32.60
N LEU A 441 2.33 -1.14 33.89
CA LEU A 441 3.23 -0.30 34.67
C LEU A 441 3.61 -1.03 35.96
N LYS A 442 4.91 -1.13 36.27
CA LYS A 442 5.39 -1.65 37.55
C LYS A 442 6.55 -0.81 38.07
N ARG A 443 6.44 -0.29 39.28
CA ARG A 443 7.52 0.45 39.96
C ARG A 443 8.63 -0.51 40.40
N ASP A 444 9.88 -0.03 40.40
CA ASP A 444 11.00 -0.81 40.97
C ASP A 444 10.82 -1.07 42.47
N SER A 445 10.29 -0.08 43.18
CA SER A 445 10.01 -0.13 44.61
C SER A 445 8.99 0.94 45.01
N ALA A 446 8.47 0.84 46.23
CA ALA A 446 7.54 1.82 46.80
C ALA A 446 8.13 3.24 46.88
N THR A 447 9.46 3.35 47.01
CA THR A 447 10.20 4.62 47.07
C THR A 447 10.88 5.00 45.75
N ALA A 448 10.64 4.23 44.68
CA ALA A 448 11.22 4.50 43.37
C ALA A 448 10.80 5.89 42.86
N THR A 449 11.65 6.51 42.03
CA THR A 449 11.41 7.85 41.51
C THR A 449 10.12 7.93 40.71
N ALA A 450 9.28 8.91 41.02
CA ALA A 450 8.10 9.27 40.23
C ALA A 450 8.49 10.29 39.15
N GLY A 451 7.82 10.26 38.01
CA GLY A 451 8.16 11.12 36.86
C GLY A 451 7.35 10.76 35.62
N GLN A 452 7.77 11.29 34.47
CA GLN A 452 7.13 10.93 33.20
C GLN A 452 7.37 9.46 32.87
N ILE A 453 6.30 8.78 32.45
CA ILE A 453 6.30 7.37 32.08
C ILE A 453 6.47 7.23 30.57
N LEU A 454 5.64 7.91 29.79
CA LEU A 454 5.73 7.92 28.33
C LEU A 454 4.97 9.12 27.73
N GLY A 455 5.25 9.45 26.47
CA GLY A 455 4.52 10.47 25.73
C GLY A 455 5.19 10.94 24.45
N ILE A 456 4.55 11.85 23.74
CA ILE A 456 5.12 12.57 22.59
C ILE A 456 5.43 13.99 23.04
N PHE A 457 6.71 14.36 23.07
CA PHE A 457 7.13 15.65 23.61
C PHE A 457 6.43 16.82 22.90
N GLN A 458 6.02 17.81 23.70
CA GLN A 458 5.13 18.93 23.32
C GLN A 458 3.73 18.60 22.80
N SER A 459 3.33 17.33 22.72
CA SER A 459 1.94 16.93 22.40
C SER A 459 1.22 16.38 23.62
N TRP A 460 1.71 15.31 24.24
CA TRP A 460 1.04 14.73 25.40
C TRP A 460 2.00 13.86 26.22
N SER A 461 1.72 13.70 27.50
CA SER A 461 2.46 12.81 28.40
C SER A 461 1.59 12.21 29.49
N VAL A 462 1.97 11.02 29.93
CA VAL A 462 1.49 10.39 31.16
C VAL A 462 2.64 10.36 32.16
N SER A 463 2.39 10.82 33.38
CA SER A 463 3.39 10.86 34.45
C SER A 463 2.83 10.30 35.75
N LEU A 464 3.70 9.68 36.56
CA LEU A 464 3.43 9.32 37.93
C LEU A 464 3.84 10.46 38.87
N GLN A 465 2.98 10.83 39.80
CA GLN A 465 3.28 11.81 40.84
C GLN A 465 3.78 11.12 42.12
N ALA A 466 4.48 11.88 42.97
CA ALA A 466 5.06 11.37 44.21
C ALA A 466 4.01 10.80 45.19
N ASN A 467 2.76 11.26 45.11
CA ASN A 467 1.64 10.74 45.90
C ASN A 467 1.00 9.47 45.32
N GLY A 468 1.52 8.92 44.21
CA GLY A 468 0.99 7.73 43.54
C GLY A 468 -0.18 8.00 42.59
N GLU A 469 -0.54 9.26 42.35
CA GLU A 469 -1.54 9.62 41.34
C GLU A 469 -0.91 9.75 39.94
N LEU A 470 -1.67 9.41 38.90
CA LEU A 470 -1.27 9.61 37.52
C LEU A 470 -1.75 10.98 37.03
N SER A 471 -0.91 11.66 36.26
CA SER A 471 -1.31 12.86 35.51
C SER A 471 -1.23 12.59 34.01
N PHE A 472 -2.27 12.99 33.28
CA PHE A 472 -2.24 13.09 31.82
C PHE A 472 -2.27 14.57 31.43
N THR A 473 -1.27 15.01 30.67
CA THR A 473 -1.22 16.36 30.11
C THR A 473 -1.24 16.26 28.59
N MET A 474 -2.08 17.07 27.94
CA MET A 474 -2.14 17.19 26.49
C MET A 474 -2.09 18.66 26.07
N ARG A 475 -1.15 19.00 25.20
CA ARG A 475 -1.16 20.19 24.35
C ARG A 475 -1.71 19.81 22.99
N ASN A 476 -2.89 20.31 22.65
CA ASN A 476 -3.56 19.95 21.40
C ASN A 476 -2.97 20.71 20.18
N ALA A 477 -3.44 20.39 18.98
CA ALA A 477 -3.01 21.06 17.73
C ALA A 477 -3.28 22.58 17.70
N ALA A 478 -4.24 23.08 18.49
CA ALA A 478 -4.49 24.51 18.67
C ALA A 478 -3.56 25.16 19.70
N GLY A 479 -2.62 24.40 20.28
CA GLY A 479 -1.66 24.87 21.27
C GLY A 479 -2.21 24.96 22.71
N VAL A 480 -3.45 24.52 22.95
CA VAL A 480 -4.09 24.56 24.28
C VAL A 480 -3.64 23.37 25.11
N SER A 481 -3.10 23.65 26.30
CA SER A 481 -2.70 22.64 27.28
C SER A 481 -3.82 22.35 28.26
N GLN A 482 -4.14 21.07 28.46
CA GLN A 482 -5.14 20.56 29.37
C GLN A 482 -4.52 19.42 30.19
N THR A 483 -4.80 19.37 31.49
CA THR A 483 -4.24 18.36 32.39
C THR A 483 -5.35 17.72 33.23
N MET A 484 -5.26 16.41 33.41
CA MET A 484 -6.06 15.61 34.32
C MET A 484 -5.13 14.94 35.33
N VAL A 485 -5.59 14.84 36.58
CA VAL A 485 -4.93 14.08 37.64
C VAL A 485 -5.94 13.08 38.17
N THR A 486 -5.52 11.84 38.39
CA THR A 486 -6.37 10.82 39.03
C THR A 486 -6.62 11.13 40.50
N SER A 487 -7.65 10.51 41.04
CA SER A 487 -7.93 10.46 42.47
C SER A 487 -8.08 9.00 42.91
N GLY A 488 -7.29 8.59 43.88
CA GLY A 488 -7.35 7.24 44.46
C GLY A 488 -6.65 6.17 43.62
N ALA A 489 -5.77 6.54 42.69
CA ALA A 489 -4.93 5.57 42.00
C ALA A 489 -3.89 4.96 42.95
N LYS A 490 -3.24 5.80 43.78
CA LYS A 490 -2.30 5.41 44.85
C LYS A 490 -1.29 4.33 44.45
N LEU A 491 -0.68 4.48 43.28
CA LEU A 491 0.36 3.60 42.73
C LEU A 491 1.68 3.78 43.50
N LEU A 492 1.70 3.28 44.74
CA LEU A 492 2.79 3.42 45.71
C LEU A 492 3.50 2.10 46.01
N ASP A 493 3.06 0.99 45.43
CA ASP A 493 3.67 -0.33 45.61
C ASP A 493 4.52 -0.73 44.40
N ALA A 494 5.04 -1.96 44.39
CA ALA A 494 5.82 -2.52 43.29
C ALA A 494 5.04 -3.62 42.53
N ALA A 495 3.71 -3.58 42.58
CA ALA A 495 2.86 -4.47 41.79
C ALA A 495 2.79 -3.98 40.34
N THR A 496 2.41 -4.90 39.44
CA THR A 496 2.08 -4.54 38.06
C THR A 496 0.64 -4.05 38.02
N HIS A 497 0.42 -2.90 37.40
CA HIS A 497 -0.89 -2.30 37.18
C HIS A 497 -1.19 -2.15 35.70
N LYS A 498 -2.47 -2.35 35.33
CA LYS A 498 -2.95 -2.09 33.97
C LYS A 498 -3.47 -0.67 33.88
N ILE A 499 -2.85 0.14 33.04
CA ILE A 499 -3.26 1.53 32.81
C ILE A 499 -3.97 1.63 31.47
N ALA A 500 -5.09 2.36 31.44
CA ALA A 500 -5.75 2.74 30.19
C ALA A 500 -6.16 4.22 30.22
N LEU A 501 -5.92 4.93 29.13
CA LEU A 501 -6.36 6.30 28.90
C LEU A 501 -7.21 6.31 27.62
N THR A 502 -8.47 6.70 27.74
CA THR A 502 -9.37 6.88 26.60
C THR A 502 -9.62 8.36 26.38
N TYR A 503 -9.48 8.83 25.14
CA TYR A 503 -9.72 10.23 24.76
C TYR A 503 -10.64 10.32 23.54
N ASP A 504 -11.57 11.28 23.57
CA ASP A 504 -12.44 11.62 22.45
C ASP A 504 -12.75 13.12 22.44
N SER A 505 -12.24 13.81 21.41
CA SER A 505 -12.43 15.26 21.23
C SER A 505 -13.87 15.66 20.88
N THR A 506 -14.64 14.80 20.20
CA THR A 506 -16.06 15.03 19.86
C THR A 506 -16.92 14.97 21.11
N ARG A 507 -16.66 13.97 21.97
CA ARG A 507 -17.32 13.82 23.28
C ARG A 507 -16.70 14.71 24.36
N LYS A 508 -15.63 15.43 24.01
CA LYS A 508 -14.86 16.31 24.89
C LYS A 508 -14.38 15.64 26.17
N THR A 509 -14.02 14.36 26.13
CA THR A 509 -13.80 13.56 27.33
C THR A 509 -12.45 12.83 27.27
N ALA A 510 -11.68 12.92 28.36
CA ALA A 510 -10.54 12.05 28.65
C ALA A 510 -10.81 11.29 29.96
N ILE A 511 -10.56 9.99 29.98
CA ILE A 511 -10.76 9.14 31.17
C ILE A 511 -9.53 8.28 31.39
N LEU A 512 -9.03 8.24 32.62
CA LEU A 512 -7.91 7.40 33.03
C LEU A 512 -8.41 6.30 33.96
N TYR A 513 -8.05 5.06 33.63
CA TYR A 513 -8.36 3.85 34.37
C TYR A 513 -7.09 3.21 34.91
N VAL A 514 -7.20 2.67 36.13
CA VAL A 514 -6.17 1.87 36.79
C VAL A 514 -6.82 0.56 37.20
N ASP A 515 -6.28 -0.55 36.71
CA ASP A 515 -6.79 -1.90 36.95
C ASP A 515 -8.30 -2.04 36.62
N GLY A 516 -8.71 -1.43 35.51
CA GLY A 516 -10.09 -1.46 35.02
C GLY A 516 -11.01 -0.41 35.67
N MET A 517 -10.60 0.19 36.78
CA MET A 517 -11.41 1.18 37.48
C MET A 517 -11.11 2.60 37.01
N GLN A 518 -12.13 3.38 36.72
CA GLN A 518 -11.98 4.81 36.45
C GLN A 518 -11.40 5.52 37.69
N ARG A 519 -10.31 6.25 37.48
CA ARG A 519 -9.61 7.03 38.52
C ARG A 519 -9.47 8.51 38.17
N GLY A 520 -9.68 8.90 36.93
CA GLY A 520 -9.69 10.31 36.53
C GLY A 520 -10.63 10.54 35.35
N THR A 521 -11.24 11.72 35.30
CA THR A 521 -11.95 12.22 34.11
C THR A 521 -11.71 13.72 33.96
N ALA A 522 -11.64 14.20 32.72
CA ALA A 522 -11.53 15.62 32.41
C ALA A 522 -12.23 15.96 31.10
N THR A 523 -12.76 17.17 31.05
CA THR A 523 -13.22 17.76 29.80
C THR A 523 -12.01 18.19 28.99
N MET A 524 -11.77 17.56 27.84
CA MET A 524 -10.63 17.87 26.97
C MET A 524 -11.04 17.98 25.51
N THR A 525 -10.44 18.92 24.77
CA THR A 525 -10.78 19.18 23.36
C THR A 525 -9.57 19.27 22.44
N GLY A 526 -9.82 19.16 21.13
CA GLY A 526 -8.83 19.29 20.04
C GLY A 526 -8.14 17.98 19.70
N THR A 527 -7.46 17.91 18.55
CA THR A 527 -6.65 16.74 18.22
C THR A 527 -5.32 16.77 18.96
N THR A 528 -4.67 15.62 19.14
CA THR A 528 -3.23 15.62 19.43
C THR A 528 -2.48 16.35 18.30
N ARG A 529 -1.23 16.75 18.56
CA ARG A 529 -0.47 17.52 17.57
C ARG A 529 -0.10 16.65 16.37
N PRO A 530 0.08 17.26 15.17
CA PRO A 530 0.70 16.56 14.05
C PRO A 530 2.13 16.14 14.39
N ALA A 531 2.71 15.26 13.56
CA ALA A 531 4.12 14.92 13.68
C ALA A 531 4.99 16.16 13.42
N GLU A 532 5.75 16.57 14.43
CA GLU A 532 6.68 17.71 14.35
C GLU A 532 8.12 17.18 14.46
N SER A 533 8.69 17.22 15.67
CA SER A 533 10.10 16.88 15.90
C SER A 533 10.32 15.57 16.65
N TRP A 534 9.38 15.11 17.47
CA TRP A 534 9.61 14.02 18.42
C TRP A 534 8.73 12.79 18.16
N GLY A 535 9.33 11.64 18.44
CA GLY A 535 8.66 10.34 18.49
C GLY A 535 7.81 10.12 19.73
N LEU A 536 7.13 8.98 19.77
CA LEU A 536 6.67 8.41 21.04
C LEU A 536 7.90 8.01 21.86
N TYR A 537 8.00 8.54 23.06
CA TYR A 537 9.08 8.25 23.99
C TYR A 537 8.54 7.42 25.16
N VAL A 538 9.10 6.23 25.37
CA VAL A 538 8.91 5.41 26.57
C VAL A 538 10.00 5.82 27.57
N GLY A 539 9.59 6.57 28.58
CA GLY A 539 10.42 7.29 29.54
C GLY A 539 10.27 8.81 29.47
N SER A 540 11.34 9.53 29.80
CA SER A 540 11.40 10.98 29.65
C SER A 540 12.69 11.44 28.97
N PRO A 541 12.60 12.22 27.87
CA PRO A 541 13.78 12.75 27.20
C PRO A 541 14.37 14.00 27.88
N PHE A 542 13.59 14.74 28.66
CA PHE A 542 13.96 16.09 29.14
C PHE A 542 13.61 16.38 30.60
N SER A 543 13.01 15.42 31.32
CA SER A 543 12.62 15.60 32.72
C SER A 543 12.90 14.34 33.52
N THR A 544 12.62 14.36 34.82
CA THR A 544 12.70 13.17 35.67
C THR A 544 11.78 12.09 35.12
N ALA A 545 12.34 10.91 34.83
CA ALA A 545 11.56 9.76 34.44
C ALA A 545 11.09 8.97 35.66
N PHE A 546 9.96 8.30 35.49
CA PHE A 546 9.56 7.20 36.34
C PHE A 546 10.64 6.11 36.38
N SER A 547 10.83 5.45 37.54
CA SER A 547 11.73 4.30 37.68
C SER A 547 10.95 3.00 37.85
N GLY A 548 11.00 2.15 36.82
CA GLY A 548 10.27 0.88 36.77
C GLY A 548 10.09 0.35 35.36
N THR A 549 9.32 -0.72 35.19
CA THR A 549 9.06 -1.33 33.88
C THR A 549 7.75 -0.86 33.26
N VAL A 550 7.78 -0.60 31.95
CA VAL A 550 6.62 -0.29 31.10
C VAL A 550 6.54 -1.32 29.98
N GLY A 551 5.40 -1.98 29.80
CA GLY A 551 5.22 -3.00 28.77
C GLY A 551 3.80 -3.00 28.18
N ASP A 552 3.55 -3.88 27.22
CA ASP A 552 2.23 -4.06 26.60
C ASP A 552 1.60 -2.75 26.10
N ILE A 553 2.41 -1.91 25.43
CA ILE A 553 2.04 -0.55 25.07
C ILE A 553 1.25 -0.57 23.77
N GLU A 554 -0.05 -0.29 23.85
CA GLU A 554 -0.93 -0.22 22.69
C GLU A 554 -1.51 1.18 22.50
N ILE A 555 -1.65 1.57 21.23
CA ILE A 555 -2.44 2.74 20.84
C ILE A 555 -3.51 2.29 19.85
N ARG A 556 -4.77 2.65 20.12
CA ARG A 556 -5.92 2.35 19.26
C ARG A 556 -6.55 3.64 18.73
N ASP A 557 -7.01 3.62 17.49
CA ASP A 557 -7.77 4.70 16.86
C ASP A 557 -9.19 4.71 17.45
N GLY A 558 -9.49 5.74 18.25
CA GLY A 558 -10.75 5.85 18.97
C GLY A 558 -10.72 5.46 20.46
N ALA A 559 -11.71 5.95 21.19
CA ALA A 559 -11.94 5.64 22.60
C ALA A 559 -12.74 4.33 22.75
N ILE A 560 -12.24 3.41 23.56
CA ILE A 560 -13.00 2.22 23.99
C ILE A 560 -13.85 2.52 25.24
N SER A 561 -14.88 1.72 25.47
CA SER A 561 -15.77 1.85 26.64
C SER A 561 -15.15 1.33 27.94
N ALA A 562 -15.70 1.73 29.08
CA ALA A 562 -15.27 1.22 30.40
C ALA A 562 -15.36 -0.32 30.49
N ALA A 563 -16.38 -0.94 29.89
CA ALA A 563 -16.51 -2.40 29.85
C ALA A 563 -15.37 -3.05 29.05
N GLN A 564 -14.99 -2.44 27.93
CA GLN A 564 -13.85 -2.87 27.12
C GLN A 564 -12.52 -2.69 27.86
N VAL A 565 -12.36 -1.62 28.64
CA VAL A 565 -11.20 -1.45 29.53
C VAL A 565 -11.16 -2.54 30.61
N GLN A 566 -12.31 -2.87 31.22
CA GLN A 566 -12.38 -3.93 32.22
C GLN A 566 -12.03 -5.30 31.62
N ALA A 567 -12.40 -5.56 30.37
CA ALA A 567 -12.03 -6.78 29.65
C ALA A 567 -10.51 -6.91 29.47
N LEU A 568 -9.78 -5.81 29.21
CA LEU A 568 -8.32 -5.82 29.13
C LEU A 568 -7.65 -6.26 30.43
N VAL A 569 -8.28 -5.98 31.58
CA VAL A 569 -7.72 -6.27 32.92
C VAL A 569 -8.07 -7.68 33.39
N THR A 570 -9.25 -8.17 33.02
CA THR A 570 -9.79 -9.45 33.51
C THR A 570 -9.32 -10.68 32.72
N ALA A 571 -8.57 -10.48 31.65
CA ALA A 571 -7.97 -11.56 30.90
C ALA A 571 -7.02 -12.39 31.78
N SER A 572 -7.41 -13.65 32.04
CA SER A 572 -6.72 -14.54 32.99
C SER A 572 -5.43 -15.17 32.46
N SER A 573 -5.09 -14.92 31.20
CA SER A 573 -3.87 -15.42 30.54
C SER A 573 -3.49 -14.53 29.37
N ALA A 574 -2.24 -14.63 28.89
CA ALA A 574 -1.78 -13.92 27.70
C ALA A 574 -2.61 -14.27 26.45
N SER A 575 -3.04 -15.53 26.31
CA SER A 575 -3.92 -15.96 25.21
C SER A 575 -5.31 -15.33 25.32
N ALA A 576 -5.90 -15.30 26.52
CA ALA A 576 -7.18 -14.63 26.73
C ALA A 576 -7.06 -13.11 26.49
N ALA A 577 -5.94 -12.50 26.88
CA ALA A 577 -5.68 -11.09 26.64
C ALA A 577 -5.57 -10.80 25.13
N ALA A 578 -4.86 -11.64 24.38
CA ALA A 578 -4.81 -11.55 22.93
C ALA A 578 -6.20 -11.69 22.28
N THR A 579 -7.03 -12.64 22.72
CA THR A 579 -8.41 -12.78 22.23
C THR A 579 -9.28 -11.57 22.55
N VAL A 580 -9.17 -11.00 23.76
CA VAL A 580 -9.86 -9.75 24.11
C VAL A 580 -9.38 -8.62 23.20
N LYS A 581 -8.07 -8.42 23.09
CA LYS A 581 -7.44 -7.40 22.24
C LYS A 581 -7.88 -7.50 20.78
N ASP A 582 -8.10 -8.72 20.29
CA ASP A 582 -8.64 -9.01 18.96
C ASP A 582 -10.13 -8.66 18.84
N SER A 583 -10.92 -8.93 19.88
CA SER A 583 -12.36 -8.59 19.90
C SER A 583 -12.66 -7.09 20.03
N LEU A 584 -11.72 -6.30 20.55
CA LEU A 584 -11.90 -4.88 20.88
C LEU A 584 -11.93 -3.95 19.67
N VAL A 585 -11.74 -4.50 18.48
CA VAL A 585 -11.40 -3.70 17.31
C VAL A 585 -12.42 -3.86 16.17
N THR A 586 -13.43 -4.70 16.38
CA THR A 586 -14.75 -4.39 15.85
C THR A 586 -15.32 -3.24 16.69
N GLY A 587 -15.34 -2.02 16.16
CA GLY A 587 -15.88 -0.85 16.87
C GLY A 587 -17.26 -1.13 17.49
N ALA A 588 -17.63 -0.38 18.53
CA ALA A 588 -18.82 -0.61 19.37
C ALA A 588 -20.16 -0.86 18.62
N ALA A 589 -20.26 -0.48 17.34
CA ALA A 589 -21.40 -0.80 16.47
C ALA A 589 -21.56 -2.30 16.17
N ALA A 590 -20.47 -3.06 16.05
CA ALA A 590 -20.52 -4.49 15.74
C ALA A 590 -20.96 -5.34 16.95
N GLN A 591 -20.56 -4.95 18.17
CA GLN A 591 -21.01 -5.61 19.40
C GLN A 591 -22.48 -5.31 19.69
N ALA A 592 -22.99 -4.11 19.35
CA ALA A 592 -24.42 -3.82 19.39
C ALA A 592 -25.19 -4.70 18.38
N ALA A 593 -24.70 -4.86 17.14
CA ALA A 593 -25.32 -5.75 16.16
C ALA A 593 -25.27 -7.23 16.57
N ALA A 594 -24.19 -7.69 17.20
CA ALA A 594 -24.06 -9.06 17.72
C ALA A 594 -24.96 -9.31 18.95
N LEU A 595 -25.15 -8.32 19.83
CA LEU A 595 -26.12 -8.40 20.93
C LEU A 595 -27.57 -8.40 20.42
N LEU A 596 -27.88 -7.61 19.37
CA LEU A 596 -29.20 -7.61 18.74
C LEU A 596 -29.46 -8.89 17.91
N ALA A 597 -28.43 -9.49 17.30
CA ALA A 597 -28.54 -10.74 16.57
C ALA A 597 -28.60 -11.97 17.52
N GLY A 598 -27.94 -11.90 18.67
CA GLY A 598 -27.98 -12.94 19.71
C GLY A 598 -29.26 -12.96 20.54
N ALA A 599 -30.10 -11.92 20.46
CA ALA A 599 -31.41 -11.86 21.11
C ALA A 599 -32.55 -12.45 20.26
N GLY A 600 -32.25 -12.97 19.06
CA GLY A 600 -33.24 -13.48 18.10
C GLY A 600 -33.46 -14.99 18.14
N ALA A 601 -33.96 -15.54 19.25
CA ALA A 601 -34.64 -16.85 19.24
C ALA A 601 -35.51 -17.08 20.50
N ALA A 602 -36.57 -16.29 20.70
CA ALA A 602 -37.86 -16.78 21.25
C ALA A 602 -38.93 -15.67 21.33
N SER A 603 -40.12 -16.01 20.81
CA SER A 603 -41.46 -15.42 21.03
C SER A 603 -41.79 -14.01 20.50
N THR A 604 -42.47 -14.02 19.35
CA THR A 604 -43.67 -13.24 18.94
C THR A 604 -43.90 -11.85 19.53
N ALA A 605 -43.87 -10.86 18.62
CA ALA A 605 -44.22 -9.47 18.84
C ALA A 605 -45.72 -9.22 19.08
N THR A 606 -46.03 -8.26 19.95
CA THR A 606 -47.25 -7.44 19.94
C THR A 606 -46.86 -5.97 20.10
N PRO A 607 -47.55 -5.02 19.43
CA PRO A 607 -47.08 -3.64 19.29
C PRO A 607 -47.24 -2.80 20.56
N LEU A 608 -46.36 -1.79 20.67
CA LEU A 608 -46.25 -0.83 21.77
C LEU A 608 -47.58 -0.12 22.12
N ALA A 609 -47.90 -0.10 23.43
CA ALA A 609 -48.75 0.92 24.03
C ALA A 609 -47.89 1.96 24.77
N THR A 610 -48.40 3.19 24.75
CA THR A 610 -47.86 4.46 25.21
C THR A 610 -47.53 4.57 26.71
N VAL A 611 -46.59 5.48 26.98
CA VAL A 611 -46.15 6.11 28.24
C VAL A 611 -47.20 6.18 29.36
N ALA A 612 -46.85 5.71 30.56
CA ALA A 612 -47.27 6.27 31.84
C ALA A 612 -46.31 5.90 32.99
N THR A 613 -46.06 6.90 33.83
CA THR A 613 -45.32 6.96 35.11
C THR A 613 -45.83 6.02 36.21
N VAL A 614 -45.10 6.02 37.35
CA VAL A 614 -45.29 5.33 38.66
C VAL A 614 -44.40 4.09 38.76
N GLY A 615 -43.49 3.88 39.71
CA GLY A 615 -43.30 4.45 41.05
C GLY A 615 -43.03 3.28 41.99
N SER A 616 -41.87 3.29 42.67
CA SER A 616 -41.53 2.53 43.89
C SER A 616 -41.92 1.04 44.00
N THR A 617 -40.93 0.15 44.10
CA THR A 617 -40.65 -0.69 45.29
C THR A 617 -39.55 -1.71 44.97
N LEU A 618 -38.40 -1.55 45.60
CA LEU A 618 -37.38 -2.60 45.73
C LEU A 618 -37.79 -3.50 46.89
N SER A 619 -38.09 -4.77 46.60
CA SER A 619 -38.07 -5.83 47.60
C SER A 619 -36.90 -6.77 47.31
N ILE A 620 -36.10 -6.97 48.35
CA ILE A 620 -34.95 -7.86 48.40
C ILE A 620 -35.50 -9.27 48.65
N GLY A 621 -35.03 -10.25 47.86
CA GLY A 621 -35.37 -11.66 48.03
C GLY A 621 -34.21 -12.55 47.60
N THR A 622 -33.46 -13.02 48.59
CA THR A 622 -32.39 -14.03 48.52
C THR A 622 -32.93 -15.45 48.32
N ALA A 623 -32.24 -16.26 47.52
CA ALA A 623 -32.07 -17.73 47.56
C ALA A 623 -31.92 -18.27 46.11
N ALA A 624 -31.23 -19.36 45.78
CA ALA A 624 -30.21 -20.17 46.42
C ALA A 624 -29.69 -21.12 45.31
N SER A 625 -28.51 -21.65 45.55
CA SER A 625 -27.76 -22.68 44.82
C SER A 625 -28.58 -23.90 44.41
N SER A 626 -28.27 -24.48 43.25
CA SER A 626 -28.15 -25.94 43.11
C SER A 626 -27.38 -26.33 41.84
N GLN A 627 -26.32 -27.12 42.04
CA GLN A 627 -25.65 -27.91 41.00
C GLN A 627 -26.53 -29.09 40.60
N ILE A 628 -26.40 -29.59 39.37
CA ILE A 628 -26.44 -31.03 39.03
C ILE A 628 -25.60 -31.24 37.77
N ALA A 629 -24.68 -32.19 37.85
CA ALA A 629 -23.80 -32.66 36.80
C ALA A 629 -24.52 -33.57 35.79
N LEU A 630 -24.03 -33.63 34.56
CA LEU A 630 -24.18 -34.81 33.71
C LEU A 630 -22.90 -35.07 32.91
N VAL A 631 -22.27 -36.20 33.21
CA VAL A 631 -21.20 -36.81 32.42
C VAL A 631 -21.81 -37.94 31.61
N SER A 632 -21.55 -37.99 30.30
CA SER A 632 -21.50 -39.25 29.55
C SER A 632 -20.58 -39.15 28.34
N LYS A 633 -19.58 -40.04 28.33
CA LYS A 633 -18.59 -40.36 27.29
C LYS A 633 -19.20 -40.65 25.91
N ILE A 634 -18.39 -40.42 24.87
CA ILE A 634 -18.01 -41.28 23.70
C ILE A 634 -17.29 -40.32 22.72
N GLY A 635 -16.15 -40.57 22.08
CA GLY A 635 -15.25 -41.70 21.95
C GLY A 635 -13.96 -41.20 21.27
N VAL A 636 -12.87 -41.93 21.48
CA VAL A 636 -11.53 -41.71 20.93
C VAL A 636 -11.50 -42.18 19.48
N ASP A 637 -10.85 -41.43 18.59
CA ASP A 637 -9.99 -42.01 17.55
C ASP A 637 -8.89 -41.03 17.13
N MET A 638 -7.65 -41.45 17.35
CA MET A 638 -6.44 -40.91 16.77
C MET A 638 -6.13 -41.71 15.50
N MET A 639 -5.84 -41.04 14.38
CA MET A 639 -4.86 -41.55 13.42
C MET A 639 -3.98 -40.42 12.89
N THR A 640 -2.70 -40.68 13.03
CA THR A 640 -1.49 -39.95 12.65
C THR A 640 -1.10 -40.23 11.19
N ALA A 641 -0.62 -39.20 10.49
CA ALA A 641 0.48 -39.22 9.49
C ALA A 641 0.56 -37.79 8.89
N GLY A 642 1.63 -37.02 9.05
CA GLY A 642 2.90 -37.13 8.28
C GLY A 642 2.76 -36.25 7.02
N ALA A 643 3.61 -35.27 6.67
CA ALA A 643 4.98 -34.99 7.04
C ALA A 643 5.31 -33.53 6.73
N MET A 644 6.31 -33.03 7.45
CA MET A 644 7.01 -31.76 7.27
C MET A 644 7.65 -31.62 5.88
N GLY A 645 7.53 -30.43 5.28
CA GLY A 645 8.24 -30.03 4.07
C GLY A 645 8.65 -28.56 4.15
N ALA A 646 9.90 -28.34 4.57
CA ALA A 646 10.80 -27.23 4.25
C ALA A 646 10.25 -25.79 4.27
N ILE A 647 10.43 -25.10 5.40
CA ILE A 647 10.61 -23.64 5.42
C ILE A 647 12.11 -23.39 5.24
N ARG A 648 12.52 -22.88 4.07
CA ARG A 648 13.86 -22.34 3.87
C ARG A 648 13.86 -20.86 4.24
N SER A 649 14.85 -20.54 5.07
CA SER A 649 15.20 -19.24 5.63
C SER A 649 15.45 -18.17 4.57
N ALA A 650 14.76 -17.04 4.67
CA ALA A 650 15.22 -15.77 4.12
C ALA A 650 16.29 -15.20 5.07
N ALA A 651 17.54 -15.20 4.62
CA ALA A 651 18.64 -14.57 5.32
C ALA A 651 18.67 -13.07 4.98
N THR A 652 18.60 -12.29 6.06
CA THR A 652 19.15 -10.94 6.27
C THR A 652 20.09 -10.39 5.18
N LEU A 653 19.75 -9.21 4.66
CA LEU A 653 20.69 -8.21 4.17
C LEU A 653 20.38 -6.88 4.87
N SER A 654 21.16 -6.59 5.91
CA SER A 654 21.26 -5.30 6.57
C SER A 654 22.48 -4.55 6.05
N ALA A 655 22.35 -3.22 5.98
CA ALA A 655 23.38 -2.19 5.81
C ALA A 655 23.94 -2.01 4.38
N THR A 656 23.56 -0.90 3.76
CA THR A 656 24.39 0.32 3.71
C THR A 656 23.52 1.51 3.28
N ALA A 657 23.19 2.37 4.23
CA ALA A 657 22.79 3.74 3.95
C ALA A 657 24.08 4.55 3.85
N ASP A 658 24.54 4.83 2.62
CA ASP A 658 25.34 6.01 2.31
C ASP A 658 25.48 6.19 0.79
N GLN A 659 25.30 7.44 0.37
CA GLN A 659 25.54 8.01 -0.96
C GLN A 659 24.51 7.74 -2.07
N TYR A 660 23.48 8.60 -2.13
CA TYR A 660 22.95 9.09 -3.41
C TYR A 660 22.80 10.61 -3.36
N ASN A 661 23.90 11.28 -3.69
CA ASN A 661 24.00 12.73 -3.81
C ASN A 661 24.66 13.05 -5.15
N LEU A 662 24.03 12.67 -6.25
CA LEU A 662 24.39 13.11 -7.59
C LEU A 662 23.10 13.42 -8.36
N TYR A 663 23.12 14.52 -9.11
CA TYR A 663 22.01 15.24 -9.76
C TYR A 663 21.33 16.33 -8.92
N ARG A 664 22.15 17.27 -8.42
CA ARG A 664 21.85 18.70 -8.55
C ARG A 664 22.58 19.25 -9.78
N ALA A 665 21.86 19.37 -10.90
CA ALA A 665 22.12 20.29 -12.02
C ALA A 665 20.83 20.48 -12.85
#